data_AF-A0AAN7CEK5-F1
#
_entry.id   AF-A0AAN7CEK5-F1
#
_cell.length_a   1.000
_cell.length_b   1.000
_cell.length_c   1.000
_cell.angle_alpha   90.00
_cell.angle_beta   90.00
_cell.angle_gamma   90.00
#
_symmetry.space_group_name_H-M   'P 1'
#
loop_
_entity.id
_entity.type
_entity.pdbx_description
1 polymer ?
#
loop_
_entity_poly.entity_id
_entity_poly.type
_entity_poly.pdbx_seq_one_letter_code
_entity_poly.pdbx_strand_id
1 'polypeptide(L)'
;MTTQRVINGLPNGHIDEESDGPSTNGSVNGVNGITNGIGNIKVNPRKRMDRKKSSPMLPAFMVSAPGKVIVFGEHAVVHGKAAIAAAISLRSYLLVTTLSKSKRTVTLKFPDIDFNHSWNIDELPWSTFQHPDKKKFYYSLVTEVDPDLVAAIQPFLADVSPDKPSNIRKVHQNSAGAFLYMFLSLGSPAFAACQYTLRSTIPIGAGLGSSGSIAVCLSAALLLQLRTLAGPHPDQPGDEARIQIERINRWAYVYEMFIHGNPSGVDNTVSTQGKAVLFQRTDYGKPPSVRPLWDFPELPLLLVDTKVPKSTAHEVAKVAKLKQAHPKLVGSILDAVDKVTQTSAEILAEESFDTEGEESLTRVGELMTINHGLLVSLGVSHPRLERVRELVDYEGIGWTKLTGAGGGGCSITLLKPGVSREKLDKLEEQLDQEGYQKFETTLGGDGVGVLWPAVLKNGMDEDDEGGMEIDLEKFLTSDPSSASPPTTKGTTRATTGTTPATAQPSTNNGNTDSLLARHKTHFALARPYDALLQQKGGALSALTPAELCAWLSARIASRLARRPALSASSTTAASSSSSSSSTGSDLSRVACGGGPKTLREVWRVVNEGSLPLRAAAVPVVQGLGEGISVKEFEARWEKKVWLSCLDVSSRCFNEKRERERRGETEEKTGERVIVTEQEVFEETRRRREMAALRRELYGGGVGKEGKLATDPEWDDVVPVVLEEPEGALAAIAYPAEYAEAMSYLRAVMQAKEYSPRCLRLTEHIIGMNPAHYTVWLYRAANVFALKLPIPDEIAWLNHVALENLKNYQIWHHRHLLVENYFPTIASDPDAISAFAASEREFLRQILAEDTKNYHVWSYRSYLVGKLGQFGSAEELQAIEAMIDEDVRNNSAWSHRFFLVFSNPEHATPGVAATEPDPKVPQAVVDWEVEYAKEKILLAPQNQSGWNYLRGALVKGGRKLGSVEEFASEFVKGLGQGEEGEDVQSTHALDLLAEIYAEKGDKEKADLSLRRLGQKWDRIRVGYWEWRRKCLEMPA
;
A
#
# COMPACT_ATOMS: atom_id res chain seq x y z
N MET A 1 62.56 44.57 37.80
CA MET A 1 61.62 45.62 37.38
C MET A 1 61.97 46.00 35.94
N THR A 2 61.25 45.44 34.95
CA THR A 2 60.00 45.93 34.31
C THR A 2 60.25 46.89 33.13
N THR A 3 59.95 46.39 31.91
CA THR A 3 59.08 46.99 30.85
C THR A 3 59.25 48.47 30.43
N GLN A 4 59.09 48.89 29.17
CA GLN A 4 58.60 48.25 27.92
C GLN A 4 58.98 49.14 26.72
N ARG A 5 59.26 48.60 25.52
CA ARG A 5 59.39 49.26 24.18
C ARG A 5 59.80 48.18 23.12
N VAL A 6 59.57 48.24 21.79
CA VAL A 6 58.73 49.09 20.89
C VAL A 6 58.73 48.57 19.42
N ILE A 7 57.85 49.12 18.54
CA ILE A 7 57.91 49.21 17.04
C ILE A 7 57.47 48.01 16.15
N ASN A 8 57.02 48.39 14.93
CA ASN A 8 56.40 47.62 13.83
C ASN A 8 57.43 46.97 12.85
N GLY A 9 56.98 46.10 11.93
CA GLY A 9 57.76 45.76 10.71
C GLY A 9 57.11 44.73 9.75
N LEU A 10 57.22 45.01 8.44
CA LEU A 10 57.08 44.09 7.26
C LEU A 10 58.51 43.87 6.67
N PRO A 11 58.78 43.17 5.52
CA PRO A 11 57.93 42.45 4.55
C PRO A 11 58.48 41.06 4.06
N ASN A 12 57.92 40.57 2.95
CA ASN A 12 58.23 39.42 2.08
C ASN A 12 59.69 38.94 1.90
N GLY A 13 59.82 37.66 1.49
CA GLY A 13 60.93 37.13 0.69
C GLY A 13 60.52 35.87 -0.11
N HIS A 14 60.74 35.86 -1.43
CA HIS A 14 60.63 34.68 -2.32
C HIS A 14 62.04 34.13 -2.57
N ILE A 15 62.20 32.80 -2.64
CA ILE A 15 63.27 32.13 -3.38
C ILE A 15 62.66 30.87 -4.01
N ASP A 16 62.82 30.74 -5.32
CA ASP A 16 62.59 29.51 -6.09
C ASP A 16 63.95 28.88 -6.43
N GLU A 17 64.04 27.56 -6.56
CA GLU A 17 65.07 26.94 -7.40
C GLU A 17 64.64 25.54 -7.88
N GLU A 18 65.00 25.21 -9.12
CA GLU A 18 64.68 23.96 -9.82
C GLU A 18 65.91 23.05 -9.88
N SER A 19 65.73 21.72 -10.02
CA SER A 19 66.38 20.93 -11.09
C SER A 19 66.10 19.42 -10.99
N ASP A 20 65.56 18.85 -12.07
CA ASP A 20 65.87 17.56 -12.72
C ASP A 20 65.98 16.21 -11.95
N GLY A 21 65.71 15.12 -12.71
CA GLY A 21 65.73 13.72 -12.26
C GLY A 21 67.02 12.96 -12.69
N PRO A 22 66.96 11.82 -13.42
CA PRO A 22 65.81 11.18 -14.09
C PRO A 22 65.73 9.64 -13.95
N SER A 23 64.79 9.03 -14.70
CA SER A 23 64.86 7.65 -15.30
C SER A 23 64.68 6.42 -14.35
N THR A 24 63.59 5.63 -14.42
CA THR A 24 63.24 4.52 -15.36
C THR A 24 63.90 3.15 -15.02
N ASN A 25 63.31 1.95 -15.25
CA ASN A 25 62.07 1.59 -15.95
C ASN A 25 61.51 0.18 -15.60
N GLY A 26 60.22 -0.04 -15.88
CA GLY A 26 59.68 -1.33 -16.38
C GLY A 26 58.92 -2.26 -15.40
N SER A 27 58.06 -3.19 -15.86
CA SER A 27 57.47 -3.34 -17.21
C SER A 27 56.36 -4.41 -17.30
N VAL A 28 55.11 -4.03 -17.70
CA VAL A 28 54.15 -4.81 -18.55
C VAL A 28 53.56 -6.13 -17.93
N ASN A 29 52.35 -6.66 -18.20
CA ASN A 29 51.24 -6.44 -19.17
C ASN A 29 49.97 -5.86 -18.46
N GLY A 30 48.87 -5.40 -19.09
CA GLY A 30 48.33 -5.58 -20.46
C GLY A 30 47.27 -6.71 -20.51
N VAL A 31 46.17 -6.71 -21.28
CA VAL A 31 45.55 -5.86 -22.34
C VAL A 31 44.04 -6.29 -22.40
N ASN A 32 42.96 -5.55 -22.72
CA ASN A 32 42.60 -4.25 -23.33
C ASN A 32 41.31 -3.69 -22.63
N GLY A 33 40.63 -2.58 -22.99
CA GLY A 33 40.94 -1.49 -23.93
C GLY A 33 39.99 -1.33 -25.15
N ILE A 34 38.96 -0.45 -25.03
CA ILE A 34 38.40 0.36 -26.14
C ILE A 34 38.13 1.77 -25.58
N THR A 35 38.46 2.82 -26.35
CA THR A 35 38.22 4.23 -26.00
C THR A 35 37.86 5.04 -27.25
N ASN A 36 37.12 6.15 -27.09
CA ASN A 36 37.48 7.49 -27.58
C ASN A 36 36.34 8.50 -27.39
N GLY A 37 36.69 9.78 -27.14
CA GLY A 37 35.72 10.87 -26.99
C GLY A 37 36.13 11.98 -26.02
N ILE A 38 37.30 12.60 -26.22
CA ILE A 38 37.78 13.69 -25.33
C ILE A 38 37.12 15.03 -25.71
N GLY A 39 36.51 15.68 -24.71
CA GLY A 39 36.09 17.09 -24.75
C GLY A 39 36.71 17.86 -23.59
N ASN A 40 37.37 18.99 -23.87
CA ASN A 40 38.06 19.80 -22.86
C ASN A 40 37.08 20.49 -21.89
N ILE A 41 37.24 20.27 -20.58
CA ILE A 41 36.65 21.11 -19.52
C ILE A 41 37.74 21.50 -18.52
N LYS A 42 37.86 22.80 -18.22
CA LYS A 42 38.82 23.34 -17.24
C LYS A 42 38.40 22.99 -15.82
N VAL A 43 39.31 22.43 -15.03
CA VAL A 43 39.07 22.14 -13.61
C VAL A 43 39.19 23.43 -12.79
N ASN A 44 38.08 23.89 -12.20
CA ASN A 44 38.08 24.95 -11.20
C ASN A 44 38.54 24.40 -9.83
N PRO A 45 39.22 25.21 -8.99
CA PRO A 45 39.68 24.77 -7.67
C PRO A 45 38.49 24.46 -6.76
N ARG A 46 38.54 23.30 -6.08
CA ARG A 46 37.46 22.85 -5.19
C ARG A 46 37.30 23.78 -3.99
N LYS A 47 36.09 24.30 -3.78
CA LYS A 47 35.68 24.88 -2.48
C LYS A 47 35.95 23.88 -1.36
N ARG A 48 36.40 24.36 -0.19
CA ARG A 48 36.32 23.59 1.07
C ARG A 48 34.86 23.23 1.29
N MET A 49 34.58 21.94 1.48
CA MET A 49 33.28 21.49 1.98
C MET A 49 33.31 21.50 3.49
N ASP A 50 32.46 22.33 4.11
CA ASP A 50 32.22 22.25 5.54
C ASP A 50 31.49 20.95 5.89
N ARG A 51 31.79 20.45 7.09
CA ARG A 51 31.38 19.14 7.55
C ARG A 51 29.87 19.13 7.84
N LYS A 52 29.06 18.49 6.97
CA LYS A 52 27.63 18.25 7.22
C LYS A 52 27.45 17.69 8.65
N LYS A 53 26.50 18.28 9.40
CA LYS A 53 26.04 17.68 10.67
C LYS A 53 25.51 16.27 10.39
N SER A 54 25.64 15.38 11.36
CA SER A 54 25.21 13.98 11.25
C SER A 54 23.72 13.88 10.90
N SER A 55 23.41 13.13 9.85
CA SER A 55 22.03 12.84 9.42
C SER A 55 21.20 12.22 10.57
N PRO A 56 19.88 12.48 10.64
CA PRO A 56 18.98 11.78 11.54
C PRO A 56 19.01 10.26 11.35
N MET A 57 18.74 9.52 12.43
CA MET A 57 18.59 8.06 12.36
C MET A 57 17.16 7.72 11.93
N LEU A 58 16.97 7.36 10.64
CA LEU A 58 15.67 7.41 9.93
C LEU A 58 15.19 8.86 9.72
N PRO A 59 14.58 9.18 8.57
CA PRO A 59 13.98 10.49 8.34
C PRO A 59 12.76 10.69 9.25
N ALA A 60 12.44 11.96 9.53
CA ALA A 60 11.16 12.29 10.15
C ALA A 60 10.00 11.94 9.21
N PHE A 61 8.84 11.60 9.78
CA PHE A 61 7.62 11.33 9.03
C PHE A 61 6.42 11.91 9.78
N MET A 62 5.35 12.22 9.03
CA MET A 62 4.11 12.76 9.60
C MET A 62 2.94 11.85 9.30
N VAL A 63 2.07 11.63 10.28
CA VAL A 63 0.78 10.97 10.14
C VAL A 63 -0.33 12.00 10.34
N SER A 64 -1.46 11.86 9.66
CA SER A 64 -2.67 12.64 9.97
C SER A 64 -3.93 11.80 9.84
N ALA A 65 -4.98 12.15 10.59
CA ALA A 65 -6.29 11.50 10.53
C ALA A 65 -7.42 12.54 10.72
N PRO A 66 -8.52 12.46 9.97
CA PRO A 66 -9.66 13.37 10.09
C PRO A 66 -10.38 13.21 11.44
N GLY A 67 -11.19 14.20 11.80
CA GLY A 67 -12.27 14.06 12.77
C GLY A 67 -13.53 13.45 12.13
N LYS A 68 -14.61 13.35 12.90
CA LYS A 68 -15.89 12.80 12.43
C LYS A 68 -17.10 13.57 12.94
N VAL A 69 -18.15 13.65 12.12
CA VAL A 69 -19.50 14.09 12.52
C VAL A 69 -20.49 12.95 12.36
N ILE A 70 -21.60 13.00 13.11
CA ILE A 70 -22.77 12.19 12.77
C ILE A 70 -23.61 13.01 11.80
N VAL A 71 -23.86 12.44 10.61
CA VAL A 71 -24.70 13.05 9.58
C VAL A 71 -26.16 12.70 9.87
N PHE A 72 -26.43 11.44 10.23
CA PHE A 72 -27.75 10.93 10.58
C PHE A 72 -27.68 9.80 11.63
N GLY A 73 -28.75 9.61 12.41
CA GLY A 73 -28.92 8.46 13.32
C GLY A 73 -28.47 8.66 14.78
N GLU A 74 -28.21 9.91 15.19
CA GLU A 74 -27.55 10.34 16.43
C GLU A 74 -27.92 9.55 17.70
N HIS A 75 -29.20 9.59 18.11
CA HIS A 75 -29.72 8.83 19.25
C HIS A 75 -30.42 7.52 18.82
N ALA A 76 -30.67 7.35 17.52
CA ALA A 76 -31.30 6.16 16.97
C ALA A 76 -30.38 4.94 17.06
N VAL A 77 -29.07 5.14 16.88
CA VAL A 77 -28.04 4.08 16.98
C VAL A 77 -28.03 3.37 18.34
N VAL A 78 -28.25 4.11 19.44
CA VAL A 78 -28.33 3.56 20.81
C VAL A 78 -29.53 2.60 20.97
N HIS A 79 -30.47 2.67 20.04
CA HIS A 79 -31.73 1.94 20.02
C HIS A 79 -31.84 0.94 18.86
N GLY A 80 -30.71 0.49 18.31
CA GLY A 80 -30.63 -0.58 17.31
C GLY A 80 -30.81 -0.13 15.87
N LYS A 81 -30.85 1.18 15.61
CA LYS A 81 -31.02 1.77 14.28
C LYS A 81 -29.69 2.05 13.59
N ALA A 82 -29.75 2.36 12.30
CA ALA A 82 -28.58 2.80 11.57
C ALA A 82 -28.18 4.25 11.94
N ALA A 83 -26.91 4.58 11.71
CA ALA A 83 -26.35 5.92 11.73
C ALA A 83 -25.32 6.08 10.61
N ILE A 84 -25.28 7.24 9.96
CA ILE A 84 -24.20 7.63 9.05
C ILE A 84 -23.24 8.53 9.85
N ALA A 85 -22.00 8.08 10.00
CA ALA A 85 -20.91 8.89 10.51
C ALA A 85 -19.89 9.11 9.38
N ALA A 86 -19.45 10.35 9.21
CA ALA A 86 -18.59 10.75 8.09
C ALA A 86 -17.41 11.59 8.56
N ALA A 87 -16.30 11.46 7.84
CA ALA A 87 -15.07 12.18 8.12
C ALA A 87 -15.24 13.67 7.81
N ILE A 88 -14.52 14.53 8.53
CA ILE A 88 -14.41 15.96 8.22
C ILE A 88 -12.96 16.33 7.93
N SER A 89 -12.73 17.29 7.03
CA SER A 89 -11.38 17.73 6.64
C SER A 89 -10.56 18.40 7.75
N LEU A 90 -11.13 18.64 8.95
CA LEU A 90 -10.36 18.94 10.15
C LEU A 90 -9.62 17.67 10.62
N ARG A 91 -8.29 17.73 10.72
CA ARG A 91 -7.40 16.60 11.04
C ARG A 91 -6.56 16.87 12.30
N SER A 92 -6.17 15.79 12.99
CA SER A 92 -4.97 15.80 13.82
C SER A 92 -3.76 15.46 12.96
N TYR A 93 -2.60 16.04 13.29
CA TYR A 93 -1.32 15.85 12.63
C TYR A 93 -0.28 15.44 13.68
N LEU A 94 0.49 14.41 13.39
CA LEU A 94 1.47 13.82 14.28
C LEU A 94 2.82 13.73 13.58
N LEU A 95 3.74 14.63 13.93
CA LEU A 95 5.13 14.58 13.49
C LEU A 95 5.93 13.65 14.41
N VAL A 96 6.56 12.63 13.81
CA VAL A 96 7.43 11.68 14.52
C VAL A 96 8.88 11.96 14.16
N THR A 97 9.66 12.35 15.17
CA THR A 97 11.09 12.61 15.05
C THR A 97 11.88 11.60 15.87
N THR A 98 12.91 11.01 15.28
CA THR A 98 13.84 10.13 15.99
C THR A 98 14.88 10.95 16.75
N LEU A 99 15.31 10.43 17.90
CA LEU A 99 16.29 11.05 18.78
C LEU A 99 17.64 10.32 18.68
N SER A 100 18.72 11.02 19.01
CA SER A 100 20.06 10.44 19.05
C SER A 100 20.16 9.29 20.05
N LYS A 101 20.84 8.19 19.71
CA LYS A 101 21.05 6.99 20.57
C LYS A 101 21.48 7.28 22.01
N SER A 102 22.14 8.41 22.27
CA SER A 102 22.54 8.89 23.59
C SER A 102 21.39 9.33 24.52
N LYS A 103 20.17 9.48 24.00
CA LYS A 103 18.94 9.73 24.76
C LYS A 103 18.01 8.53 24.58
N ARG A 104 17.95 7.59 25.52
CA ARG A 104 17.04 6.43 25.43
C ARG A 104 15.63 6.78 25.92
N THR A 105 15.03 7.80 25.33
CA THR A 105 13.76 8.40 25.78
C THR A 105 12.66 8.33 24.74
N VAL A 106 11.43 8.13 25.19
CA VAL A 106 10.20 8.29 24.41
C VAL A 106 9.40 9.48 24.94
N THR A 107 8.97 10.39 24.05
CA THR A 107 8.36 11.67 24.44
C THR A 107 7.04 11.93 23.71
N LEU A 108 6.01 12.35 24.44
CA LEU A 108 4.80 12.97 23.89
C LEU A 108 4.85 14.48 24.08
N LYS A 109 4.57 15.25 23.03
CA LYS A 109 4.46 16.71 23.08
C LYS A 109 3.22 17.18 22.29
N PHE A 110 2.14 17.50 23.00
CA PHE A 110 0.87 17.98 22.41
C PHE A 110 0.66 19.45 22.86
N PRO A 111 1.15 20.45 22.10
CA PRO A 111 1.16 21.85 22.53
C PRO A 111 -0.24 22.45 22.73
N ASP A 112 -1.22 22.01 21.93
CA ASP A 112 -2.58 22.56 21.94
C ASP A 112 -3.36 22.30 23.25
N ILE A 113 -2.80 21.49 24.17
CA ILE A 113 -3.30 21.25 25.53
C ILE A 113 -2.24 21.52 26.63
N ASP A 114 -1.08 22.08 26.26
CA ASP A 114 0.10 22.22 27.15
C ASP A 114 0.51 20.91 27.85
N PHE A 115 0.60 19.83 27.06
CA PHE A 115 1.10 18.53 27.51
C PHE A 115 2.47 18.23 26.89
N ASN A 116 3.46 17.98 27.73
CA ASN A 116 4.79 17.54 27.34
C ASN A 116 5.35 16.59 28.42
N HIS A 117 5.71 15.36 28.06
CA HIS A 117 6.24 14.38 29.01
C HIS A 117 7.14 13.35 28.32
N SER A 118 8.20 12.92 29.00
CA SER A 118 9.23 12.01 28.51
C SER A 118 9.50 10.89 29.50
N TRP A 119 9.49 9.65 29.02
CA TRP A 119 9.89 8.47 29.80
C TRP A 119 11.27 7.97 29.33
N ASN A 120 12.07 7.44 30.25
CA ASN A 120 13.20 6.58 29.89
C ASN A 120 12.64 5.23 29.40
N ILE A 121 13.07 4.79 28.21
CA ILE A 121 12.63 3.54 27.60
C ILE A 121 13.06 2.34 28.45
N ASP A 122 14.22 2.41 29.12
CA ASP A 122 14.79 1.29 29.87
C ASP A 122 14.10 1.02 31.23
N GLU A 123 13.38 2.01 31.76
CA GLU A 123 12.71 1.95 33.07
C GLU A 123 11.26 1.43 32.97
N LEU A 124 10.68 1.38 31.77
CA LEU A 124 9.29 0.97 31.53
C LEU A 124 9.06 -0.53 31.84
N PRO A 125 7.82 -0.95 32.15
CA PRO A 125 7.51 -2.27 32.70
C PRO A 125 7.45 -3.39 31.63
N TRP A 126 8.51 -3.50 30.83
CA TRP A 126 8.60 -4.44 29.71
C TRP A 126 8.38 -5.89 30.10
N SER A 127 8.87 -6.32 31.27
CA SER A 127 8.72 -7.70 31.75
C SER A 127 7.25 -8.13 31.90
N THR A 128 6.36 -7.22 32.33
CA THR A 128 4.92 -7.49 32.43
C THR A 128 4.25 -7.56 31.06
N PHE A 129 4.59 -6.63 30.16
CA PHE A 129 4.02 -6.58 28.80
C PHE A 129 4.56 -7.68 27.87
N GLN A 130 5.76 -8.19 28.12
CA GLN A 130 6.37 -9.27 27.33
C GLN A 130 6.13 -10.68 27.91
N HIS A 131 5.48 -10.81 29.07
CA HIS A 131 5.09 -12.11 29.62
C HIS A 131 4.22 -12.89 28.61
N PRO A 132 4.46 -14.19 28.36
CA PRO A 132 3.81 -14.93 27.27
C PRO A 132 2.28 -14.81 27.24
N ASP A 133 1.62 -14.93 28.39
CA ASP A 133 0.14 -14.86 28.49
C ASP A 133 -0.44 -13.46 28.31
N LYS A 134 0.40 -12.43 28.49
CA LYS A 134 -0.01 -11.01 28.43
C LYS A 134 0.33 -10.36 27.09
N LYS A 135 1.44 -10.77 26.48
CA LYS A 135 2.00 -10.23 25.24
C LYS A 135 0.97 -10.20 24.11
N LYS A 136 0.80 -9.02 23.50
CA LYS A 136 -0.01 -8.84 22.30
C LYS A 136 0.90 -8.81 21.06
N PHE A 137 0.32 -9.01 19.88
CA PHE A 137 1.00 -8.93 18.60
C PHE A 137 0.25 -7.93 17.70
N TYR A 138 0.91 -7.35 16.70
CA TYR A 138 0.30 -6.34 15.83
C TYR A 138 -0.99 -6.80 15.11
N TYR A 139 -1.17 -8.13 14.93
CA TYR A 139 -2.36 -8.76 14.36
C TYR A 139 -3.41 -9.22 15.39
N SER A 140 -3.12 -9.15 16.69
CA SER A 140 -4.05 -9.57 17.76
C SER A 140 -5.33 -8.73 17.74
N LEU A 141 -6.48 -9.40 17.86
CA LEU A 141 -7.74 -8.73 18.18
C LEU A 141 -7.81 -8.53 19.70
N VAL A 142 -7.80 -7.27 20.15
CA VAL A 142 -7.83 -6.91 21.57
C VAL A 142 -9.21 -6.36 21.91
N THR A 143 -10.03 -7.16 22.60
CA THR A 143 -11.44 -6.87 22.90
C THR A 143 -11.68 -6.24 24.27
N GLU A 144 -10.66 -6.22 25.13
CA GLU A 144 -10.67 -5.61 26.47
C GLU A 144 -9.27 -5.10 26.84
N VAL A 145 -9.20 -4.21 27.83
CA VAL A 145 -7.94 -3.67 28.35
C VAL A 145 -7.52 -4.49 29.57
N ASP A 146 -6.30 -5.03 29.55
CA ASP A 146 -5.82 -5.98 30.57
C ASP A 146 -5.51 -5.24 31.90
N PRO A 147 -6.20 -5.57 33.02
CA PRO A 147 -6.04 -4.84 34.28
C PRO A 147 -4.62 -4.87 34.86
N ASP A 148 -3.87 -5.95 34.66
CA ASP A 148 -2.51 -6.09 35.20
C ASP A 148 -1.53 -5.19 34.41
N LEU A 149 -1.74 -5.07 33.10
CA LEU A 149 -0.99 -4.14 32.24
C LEU A 149 -1.33 -2.68 32.56
N VAL A 150 -2.60 -2.37 32.88
CA VAL A 150 -3.02 -1.04 33.36
C VAL A 150 -2.40 -0.71 34.71
N ALA A 151 -2.34 -1.67 35.63
CA ALA A 151 -1.71 -1.52 36.94
C ALA A 151 -0.19 -1.26 36.81
N ALA A 152 0.49 -2.04 35.95
CA ALA A 152 1.93 -1.91 35.70
C ALA A 152 2.35 -0.53 35.18
N ILE A 153 1.50 0.18 34.42
CA ILE A 153 1.81 1.54 33.94
C ILE A 153 1.44 2.67 34.92
N GLN A 154 0.65 2.42 35.97
CA GLN A 154 0.23 3.51 36.89
C GLN A 154 1.38 4.31 37.51
N PRO A 155 2.51 3.71 37.96
CA PRO A 155 3.63 4.48 38.50
C PRO A 155 4.18 5.52 37.50
N PHE A 156 4.24 5.15 36.23
CA PHE A 156 4.74 6.00 35.13
C PHE A 156 3.75 7.10 34.70
N LEU A 157 2.54 7.11 35.28
CA LEU A 157 1.53 8.16 35.12
C LEU A 157 1.47 9.11 36.32
N ALA A 158 2.17 8.82 37.42
CA ALA A 158 2.16 9.65 38.62
C ALA A 158 2.70 11.06 38.31
N ASP A 159 3.85 11.17 37.69
CA ASP A 159 4.54 12.44 37.39
C ASP A 159 4.10 13.10 36.07
N VAL A 160 2.99 12.64 35.48
CA VAL A 160 2.36 13.31 34.33
C VAL A 160 1.65 14.59 34.82
N SER A 161 2.15 15.73 34.35
CA SER A 161 1.59 17.08 34.57
C SER A 161 1.19 17.40 36.02
N PRO A 162 2.12 17.29 37.00
CA PRO A 162 1.82 17.51 38.41
C PRO A 162 1.43 18.96 38.75
N ASP A 163 1.80 19.90 37.88
CA ASP A 163 1.49 21.33 37.91
C ASP A 163 0.07 21.67 37.45
N LYS A 164 -0.59 20.77 36.70
CA LYS A 164 -1.88 21.07 36.06
C LYS A 164 -3.08 20.80 36.99
N PRO A 165 -4.17 21.58 36.87
CA PRO A 165 -5.46 21.30 37.52
C PRO A 165 -5.94 19.87 37.29
N SER A 166 -6.60 19.26 38.28
CA SER A 166 -6.93 17.82 38.30
C SER A 166 -7.75 17.34 37.10
N ASN A 167 -8.61 18.19 36.52
CA ASN A 167 -9.36 17.90 35.30
C ASN A 167 -8.45 17.83 34.06
N ILE A 168 -7.47 18.73 33.94
CA ILE A 168 -6.49 18.77 32.84
C ILE A 168 -5.49 17.62 33.01
N ARG A 169 -4.93 17.46 34.21
CA ARG A 169 -4.01 16.37 34.56
C ARG A 169 -4.60 14.99 34.27
N LYS A 170 -5.90 14.78 34.54
CA LYS A 170 -6.60 13.53 34.18
C LYS A 170 -6.65 13.29 32.67
N VAL A 171 -6.86 14.33 31.84
CA VAL A 171 -6.79 14.17 30.38
C VAL A 171 -5.37 13.79 29.95
N HIS A 172 -4.35 14.43 30.51
CA HIS A 172 -2.95 14.15 30.19
C HIS A 172 -2.55 12.73 30.61
N GLN A 173 -2.96 12.29 31.81
CA GLN A 173 -2.75 10.93 32.31
C GLN A 173 -3.49 9.87 31.47
N ASN A 174 -4.72 10.15 31.01
CA ASN A 174 -5.46 9.25 30.12
C ASN A 174 -4.76 9.11 28.75
N SER A 175 -4.36 10.21 28.12
CA SER A 175 -3.64 10.17 26.84
C SER A 175 -2.26 9.54 26.94
N ALA A 176 -1.54 9.79 28.04
CA ALA A 176 -0.26 9.15 28.35
C ALA A 176 -0.42 7.64 28.60
N GLY A 177 -1.42 7.23 29.40
CA GLY A 177 -1.68 5.83 29.70
C GLY A 177 -2.08 5.03 28.47
N ALA A 178 -2.97 5.57 27.64
CA ALA A 178 -3.39 4.94 26.40
C ALA A 178 -2.23 4.82 25.38
N PHE A 179 -1.34 5.82 25.33
CA PHE A 179 -0.10 5.72 24.55
C PHE A 179 0.86 4.66 25.10
N LEU A 180 1.18 4.69 26.40
CA LEU A 180 2.08 3.71 27.02
C LEU A 180 1.56 2.28 26.85
N TYR A 181 0.25 2.06 27.03
CA TYR A 181 -0.37 0.76 26.84
C TYR A 181 -0.16 0.24 25.41
N MET A 182 -0.35 1.06 24.37
CA MET A 182 -0.04 0.67 22.99
C MET A 182 1.47 0.49 22.76
N PHE A 183 2.29 1.44 23.19
CA PHE A 183 3.74 1.46 23.00
C PHE A 183 4.40 0.20 23.60
N LEU A 184 3.95 -0.23 24.78
CA LEU A 184 4.47 -1.42 25.46
C LEU A 184 3.86 -2.72 24.92
N SER A 185 2.60 -2.69 24.45
CA SER A 185 1.97 -3.86 23.81
C SER A 185 2.49 -4.17 22.40
N LEU A 186 3.02 -3.16 21.70
CA LEU A 186 3.53 -3.26 20.32
C LEU A 186 5.06 -3.22 20.23
N GLY A 187 5.72 -2.54 21.16
CA GLY A 187 7.16 -2.25 21.10
C GLY A 187 8.06 -3.29 21.79
N SER A 188 9.30 -2.88 22.05
CA SER A 188 10.30 -3.66 22.80
C SER A 188 11.34 -2.74 23.46
N PRO A 189 12.17 -3.24 24.41
CA PRO A 189 13.31 -2.49 24.94
C PRO A 189 14.29 -1.98 23.87
N ALA A 190 14.31 -2.60 22.68
CA ALA A 190 15.15 -2.17 21.56
C ALA A 190 14.56 -1.01 20.74
N PHE A 191 13.37 -0.49 21.09
CA PHE A 191 12.69 0.56 20.34
C PHE A 191 13.54 1.84 20.26
N ALA A 192 13.54 2.48 19.09
CA ALA A 192 14.32 3.69 18.84
C ALA A 192 13.76 4.90 19.60
N ALA A 193 14.64 5.65 20.27
CA ALA A 193 14.26 6.87 20.95
C ALA A 193 13.61 7.87 19.99
N CYS A 194 12.52 8.51 20.43
CA CYS A 194 11.65 9.29 19.56
C CYS A 194 10.79 10.30 20.32
N GLN A 195 10.34 11.32 19.61
CA GLN A 195 9.36 12.31 20.05
C GLN A 195 8.17 12.32 19.08
N TYR A 196 6.99 12.18 19.65
CA TYR A 196 5.68 12.24 19.01
C TYR A 196 5.08 13.63 19.28
N THR A 197 5.10 14.50 18.26
CA THR A 197 4.60 15.88 18.38
C THR A 197 3.26 16.00 17.69
N LEU A 198 2.20 16.33 18.41
CA LEU A 198 0.83 16.38 17.86
C LEU A 198 0.28 17.81 17.85
N ARG A 199 -0.32 18.20 16.73
CA ARG A 199 -1.18 19.38 16.57
C ARG A 199 -2.57 18.92 16.10
N SER A 200 -3.63 19.65 16.38
CA SER A 200 -4.96 19.34 15.82
C SER A 200 -5.76 20.57 15.40
N THR A 201 -6.39 20.49 14.24
CA THR A 201 -7.44 21.42 13.79
C THR A 201 -8.83 21.03 14.31
N ILE A 202 -8.96 19.86 14.96
CA ILE A 202 -10.24 19.36 15.46
C ILE A 202 -10.52 19.96 16.85
N PRO A 203 -11.65 20.66 17.05
CA PRO A 203 -12.03 21.21 18.35
C PRO A 203 -12.11 20.15 19.45
N ILE A 204 -11.19 20.25 20.42
CA ILE A 204 -11.03 19.28 21.50
C ILE A 204 -12.28 19.31 22.41
N GLY A 205 -12.84 18.14 22.69
CA GLY A 205 -14.01 17.98 23.57
C GLY A 205 -15.37 18.28 22.93
N ALA A 206 -15.42 18.88 21.73
CA ALA A 206 -16.67 19.22 21.04
C ALA A 206 -17.54 18.00 20.67
N GLY A 207 -16.93 16.81 20.59
CA GLY A 207 -17.58 15.55 20.18
C GLY A 207 -17.29 15.14 18.72
N LEU A 208 -16.25 15.71 18.13
CA LEU A 208 -15.88 15.58 16.71
C LEU A 208 -14.84 14.47 16.46
N GLY A 209 -14.74 13.47 17.35
CA GLY A 209 -13.82 12.34 17.20
C GLY A 209 -12.33 12.67 17.37
N SER A 210 -11.98 13.76 18.06
CA SER A 210 -10.59 14.17 18.25
C SER A 210 -9.72 13.08 18.92
N SER A 211 -10.27 12.30 19.85
CA SER A 211 -9.55 11.18 20.47
C SER A 211 -9.35 10.00 19.52
N GLY A 212 -10.36 9.67 18.68
CA GLY A 212 -10.23 8.67 17.61
C GLY A 212 -9.22 9.08 16.53
N SER A 213 -9.17 10.38 16.19
CA SER A 213 -8.17 10.95 15.29
C SER A 213 -6.74 10.84 15.87
N ILE A 214 -6.55 11.18 17.14
CA ILE A 214 -5.28 11.02 17.86
C ILE A 214 -4.88 9.53 17.96
N ALA A 215 -5.84 8.65 18.25
CA ALA A 215 -5.66 7.20 18.33
C ALA A 215 -5.08 6.66 17.01
N VAL A 216 -5.75 6.95 15.90
CA VAL A 216 -5.34 6.53 14.55
C VAL A 216 -3.95 7.04 14.20
N CYS A 217 -3.64 8.30 14.51
CA CYS A 217 -2.30 8.86 14.30
C CYS A 217 -1.22 8.07 15.06
N LEU A 218 -1.42 7.85 16.37
CA LEU A 218 -0.47 7.14 17.22
C LEU A 218 -0.32 5.66 16.83
N SER A 219 -1.42 4.98 16.53
CA SER A 219 -1.40 3.57 16.10
C SER A 219 -0.68 3.39 14.76
N ALA A 220 -0.97 4.22 13.76
CA ALA A 220 -0.28 4.15 12.48
C ALA A 220 1.22 4.48 12.61
N ALA A 221 1.59 5.48 13.42
CA ALA A 221 2.99 5.80 13.69
C ALA A 221 3.76 4.62 14.30
N LEU A 222 3.24 4.02 15.38
CA LEU A 222 3.86 2.87 16.03
C LEU A 222 4.01 1.69 15.08
N LEU A 223 2.97 1.36 14.32
CA LEU A 223 2.96 0.22 13.40
C LEU A 223 3.91 0.44 12.19
N LEU A 224 4.09 1.69 11.72
CA LEU A 224 5.09 2.08 10.71
C LEU A 224 6.53 1.97 11.25
N GLN A 225 6.78 2.40 12.48
CA GLN A 225 8.10 2.29 13.13
C GLN A 225 8.50 0.82 13.35
N LEU A 226 7.51 -0.06 13.60
CA LEU A 226 7.69 -1.50 13.73
C LEU A 226 7.77 -2.25 12.40
N ARG A 227 7.67 -1.55 11.25
CA ARG A 227 7.65 -2.15 9.90
C ARG A 227 6.53 -3.18 9.67
N THR A 228 5.45 -3.08 10.45
CA THR A 228 4.23 -3.91 10.29
C THR A 228 3.22 -3.30 9.31
N LEU A 229 3.50 -2.06 8.89
CA LEU A 229 2.88 -1.34 7.78
C LEU A 229 3.97 -0.96 6.77
N ALA A 230 3.60 -0.88 5.50
CA ALA A 230 4.39 -0.19 4.48
C ALA A 230 4.10 1.32 4.52
N GLY A 231 4.95 2.12 3.89
CA GLY A 231 4.53 3.47 3.50
C GLY A 231 3.49 3.40 2.38
N PRO A 232 2.61 4.41 2.23
CA PRO A 232 1.72 4.49 1.07
C PRO A 232 2.55 4.55 -0.22
N HIS A 233 2.14 3.78 -1.23
CA HIS A 233 2.80 3.71 -2.53
C HIS A 233 1.76 3.74 -3.65
N PRO A 234 1.99 4.43 -4.80
CA PRO A 234 1.02 4.49 -5.89
C PRO A 234 0.56 3.11 -6.38
N ASP A 235 1.50 2.16 -6.47
CA ASP A 235 1.23 0.79 -6.93
C ASP A 235 0.71 -0.16 -5.83
N GLN A 236 0.35 0.34 -4.64
CA GLN A 236 -0.08 -0.52 -3.53
C GLN A 236 -1.43 -1.20 -3.85
N PRO A 237 -1.52 -2.55 -3.79
CA PRO A 237 -2.78 -3.24 -4.05
C PRO A 237 -3.86 -2.83 -3.04
N GLY A 238 -5.07 -2.52 -3.51
CA GLY A 238 -6.16 -2.03 -2.66
C GLY A 238 -6.54 -2.98 -1.52
N ASP A 239 -6.41 -4.30 -1.70
CA ASP A 239 -6.64 -5.28 -0.62
C ASP A 239 -5.51 -5.33 0.41
N GLU A 240 -4.27 -5.02 0.01
CA GLU A 240 -3.16 -4.82 0.96
C GLU A 240 -3.38 -3.54 1.78
N ALA A 241 -3.72 -2.43 1.11
CA ALA A 241 -4.06 -1.17 1.75
C ALA A 241 -5.22 -1.36 2.75
N ARG A 242 -6.28 -2.10 2.40
CA ARG A 242 -7.38 -2.47 3.31
C ARG A 242 -6.90 -3.23 4.55
N ILE A 243 -5.98 -4.18 4.41
CA ILE A 243 -5.38 -4.92 5.54
C ILE A 243 -4.56 -3.97 6.44
N GLN A 244 -3.86 -3.00 5.86
CA GLN A 244 -3.08 -2.00 6.59
C GLN A 244 -3.99 -1.03 7.36
N ILE A 245 -5.04 -0.52 6.72
CA ILE A 245 -6.11 0.30 7.33
C ILE A 245 -6.78 -0.45 8.49
N GLU A 246 -7.13 -1.72 8.31
CA GLU A 246 -7.72 -2.57 9.36
C GLU A 246 -6.79 -2.76 10.57
N ARG A 247 -5.47 -2.93 10.36
CA ARG A 247 -4.48 -3.00 11.45
C ARG A 247 -4.41 -1.69 12.24
N ILE A 248 -4.41 -0.55 11.56
CA ILE A 248 -4.43 0.76 12.21
C ILE A 248 -5.72 0.91 13.04
N ASN A 249 -6.87 0.54 12.48
CA ASN A 249 -8.15 0.68 13.15
C ASN A 249 -8.22 -0.16 14.44
N ARG A 250 -7.78 -1.42 14.42
CA ARG A 250 -7.76 -2.30 15.60
C ARG A 250 -6.96 -1.71 16.76
N TRP A 251 -5.80 -1.11 16.49
CA TRP A 251 -5.00 -0.48 17.54
C TRP A 251 -5.56 0.87 17.98
N ALA A 252 -6.17 1.65 17.08
CA ALA A 252 -6.88 2.87 17.44
C ALA A 252 -8.11 2.58 18.32
N TYR A 253 -8.77 1.42 18.12
CA TYR A 253 -9.82 0.92 18.99
C TYR A 253 -9.29 0.61 20.41
N VAL A 254 -8.09 0.04 20.56
CA VAL A 254 -7.46 -0.18 21.89
C VAL A 254 -7.23 1.13 22.64
N TYR A 255 -6.75 2.17 21.97
CA TYR A 255 -6.56 3.50 22.58
C TYR A 255 -7.89 4.11 23.04
N GLU A 256 -8.91 4.09 22.18
CA GLU A 256 -10.27 4.55 22.52
C GLU A 256 -10.89 3.73 23.66
N MET A 257 -10.60 2.43 23.73
CA MET A 257 -11.07 1.54 24.79
C MET A 257 -10.35 1.80 26.13
N PHE A 258 -9.08 2.20 26.11
CA PHE A 258 -8.38 2.67 27.31
C PHE A 258 -8.98 3.98 27.86
N ILE A 259 -9.32 4.94 26.98
CA ILE A 259 -9.82 6.26 27.41
C ILE A 259 -11.31 6.24 27.80
N HIS A 260 -12.15 5.54 27.04
CA HIS A 260 -13.62 5.56 27.20
C HIS A 260 -14.22 4.27 27.79
N GLY A 261 -13.43 3.22 27.97
CA GLY A 261 -13.85 1.91 28.51
C GLY A 261 -14.65 1.04 27.53
N ASN A 262 -15.74 1.56 26.97
CA ASN A 262 -16.62 0.87 26.02
C ASN A 262 -17.00 1.78 24.84
N PRO A 263 -16.04 2.11 23.95
CA PRO A 263 -16.29 2.92 22.76
C PRO A 263 -17.22 2.20 21.77
N SER A 264 -17.86 2.97 20.89
CA SER A 264 -18.69 2.41 19.81
C SER A 264 -17.87 1.83 18.64
N GLY A 265 -16.60 2.20 18.52
CA GLY A 265 -15.75 1.97 17.35
C GLY A 265 -15.85 3.07 16.29
N VAL A 266 -17.02 3.71 16.14
CA VAL A 266 -17.31 4.72 15.09
C VAL A 266 -16.19 5.76 14.93
N ASP A 267 -15.76 6.36 16.03
CA ASP A 267 -14.83 7.51 15.98
C ASP A 267 -13.45 7.12 15.44
N ASN A 268 -12.91 5.95 15.82
CA ASN A 268 -11.68 5.44 15.22
C ASN A 268 -11.91 4.86 13.82
N THR A 269 -13.03 4.19 13.54
CA THR A 269 -13.31 3.66 12.19
C THR A 269 -13.35 4.76 11.14
N VAL A 270 -14.13 5.82 11.36
CA VAL A 270 -14.19 6.97 10.45
C VAL A 270 -12.84 7.68 10.35
N SER A 271 -12.14 7.86 11.47
CA SER A 271 -10.80 8.46 11.47
C SER A 271 -9.76 7.62 10.71
N THR A 272 -9.96 6.29 10.58
CA THR A 272 -9.04 5.42 9.84
C THR A 272 -9.40 5.34 8.36
N GLN A 273 -10.68 5.06 8.05
CA GLN A 273 -11.15 4.75 6.70
C GLN A 273 -11.46 6.01 5.87
N GLY A 274 -11.82 7.12 6.50
CA GLY A 274 -12.28 8.32 5.80
C GLY A 274 -13.70 8.19 5.27
N LYS A 275 -14.04 9.05 4.30
CA LYS A 275 -15.32 9.10 3.59
C LYS A 275 -16.50 9.02 4.57
N ALA A 276 -17.30 7.95 4.53
CA ALA A 276 -18.31 7.68 5.56
C ALA A 276 -18.51 6.20 5.87
N VAL A 277 -19.15 5.90 6.99
CA VAL A 277 -19.61 4.55 7.36
C VAL A 277 -21.08 4.58 7.78
N LEU A 278 -21.83 3.57 7.34
CA LEU A 278 -23.13 3.22 7.89
C LEU A 278 -22.92 2.23 9.04
N PHE A 279 -23.25 2.64 10.26
CA PHE A 279 -23.05 1.89 11.49
C PHE A 279 -24.39 1.47 12.12
N GLN A 280 -24.49 0.25 12.62
CA GLN A 280 -25.68 -0.23 13.33
C GLN A 280 -25.32 -1.25 14.42
N ARG A 281 -25.81 -1.05 15.66
CA ARG A 281 -25.60 -1.97 16.80
C ARG A 281 -26.93 -2.48 17.34
N THR A 282 -27.43 -3.59 16.78
CA THR A 282 -28.67 -4.25 17.22
C THR A 282 -28.50 -5.09 18.50
N ASP A 283 -27.29 -5.57 18.75
CA ASP A 283 -26.92 -6.42 19.89
C ASP A 283 -25.67 -5.82 20.55
N TYR A 284 -25.68 -5.67 21.88
CA TYR A 284 -24.53 -5.13 22.61
C TYR A 284 -23.50 -6.21 22.97
N GLY A 285 -23.88 -7.49 22.99
CA GLY A 285 -22.99 -8.64 23.20
C GLY A 285 -22.26 -9.10 21.93
N LYS A 286 -22.41 -8.39 20.81
CA LYS A 286 -21.74 -8.65 19.54
C LYS A 286 -21.05 -7.39 19.00
N PRO A 287 -20.05 -7.54 18.10
CA PRO A 287 -19.55 -6.41 17.32
C PRO A 287 -20.68 -5.70 16.56
N PRO A 288 -20.61 -4.37 16.39
CA PRO A 288 -21.56 -3.64 15.57
C PRO A 288 -21.43 -4.02 14.09
N SER A 289 -22.51 -3.87 13.33
CA SER A 289 -22.44 -3.88 11.87
C SER A 289 -21.87 -2.55 11.39
N VAL A 290 -20.86 -2.62 10.53
CA VAL A 290 -20.19 -1.46 9.91
C VAL A 290 -20.12 -1.72 8.41
N ARG A 291 -20.78 -0.88 7.62
CA ARG A 291 -20.70 -0.88 6.16
C ARG A 291 -20.05 0.43 5.71
N PRO A 292 -18.79 0.41 5.23
CA PRO A 292 -18.16 1.58 4.63
C PRO A 292 -18.96 2.08 3.42
N LEU A 293 -18.94 3.39 3.21
CA LEU A 293 -19.48 4.09 2.06
C LEU A 293 -18.27 4.70 1.34
N TRP A 294 -17.57 3.87 0.55
CA TRP A 294 -16.31 4.24 -0.10
C TRP A 294 -16.48 5.39 -1.10
N ASP A 295 -17.60 5.37 -1.81
CA ASP A 295 -17.96 6.34 -2.86
C ASP A 295 -18.76 7.53 -2.30
N PHE A 296 -18.74 7.73 -0.97
CA PHE A 296 -19.44 8.86 -0.32
C PHE A 296 -18.81 10.19 -0.77
N PRO A 297 -19.62 11.13 -1.29
CA PRO A 297 -19.13 12.35 -1.90
C PRO A 297 -18.51 13.33 -0.90
N GLU A 298 -17.61 14.18 -1.40
CA GLU A 298 -17.09 15.32 -0.66
C GLU A 298 -18.05 16.52 -0.76
N LEU A 299 -18.58 16.97 0.38
CA LEU A 299 -19.65 17.97 0.45
C LEU A 299 -19.24 19.20 1.29
N PRO A 300 -19.61 20.43 0.87
CA PRO A 300 -19.25 21.66 1.57
C PRO A 300 -20.04 21.82 2.88
N LEU A 301 -19.34 21.89 4.01
CA LEU A 301 -19.92 21.87 5.34
C LEU A 301 -19.47 23.06 6.20
N LEU A 302 -20.43 23.82 6.71
CA LEU A 302 -20.19 24.76 7.80
C LEU A 302 -20.47 24.06 9.13
N LEU A 303 -19.44 23.90 9.95
CA LEU A 303 -19.50 23.37 11.31
C LEU A 303 -19.51 24.54 12.30
N VAL A 304 -20.42 24.52 13.28
CA VAL A 304 -20.52 25.59 14.30
C VAL A 304 -20.58 24.97 15.69
N ASP A 305 -19.61 25.30 16.53
CA ASP A 305 -19.62 25.01 17.96
C ASP A 305 -20.39 26.11 18.72
N THR A 306 -21.43 25.71 19.44
CA THR A 306 -22.28 26.59 20.25
C THR A 306 -21.61 27.12 21.52
N LYS A 307 -20.44 26.54 21.89
CA LYS A 307 -19.75 26.72 23.18
C LYS A 307 -20.57 26.35 24.41
N VAL A 308 -21.71 25.69 24.23
CA VAL A 308 -22.55 25.17 25.32
C VAL A 308 -22.00 23.81 25.77
N PRO A 309 -21.55 23.66 27.03
CA PRO A 309 -21.10 22.38 27.56
C PRO A 309 -22.28 21.40 27.66
N LYS A 310 -22.09 20.17 27.18
CA LYS A 310 -23.11 19.11 27.12
C LYS A 310 -22.63 17.83 27.80
N SER A 311 -23.56 17.07 28.38
CA SER A 311 -23.30 15.71 28.87
C SER A 311 -23.98 14.68 27.95
N THR A 312 -23.17 13.96 27.17
CA THR A 312 -23.67 12.89 26.28
C THR A 312 -24.46 11.84 27.06
N ALA A 313 -23.99 11.47 28.26
CA ALA A 313 -24.68 10.51 29.13
C ALA A 313 -26.05 11.04 29.62
N HIS A 314 -26.18 12.35 29.85
CA HIS A 314 -27.46 12.95 30.24
C HIS A 314 -28.48 12.89 29.09
N GLU A 315 -28.10 13.35 27.90
CA GLU A 315 -29.02 13.36 26.74
C GLU A 315 -29.41 11.94 26.31
N VAL A 316 -28.49 10.97 26.35
CA VAL A 316 -28.84 9.55 26.08
C VAL A 316 -29.79 8.99 27.14
N ALA A 317 -29.57 9.27 28.43
CA ALA A 317 -30.47 8.84 29.51
C ALA A 317 -31.85 9.51 29.42
N LYS A 318 -31.92 10.76 28.96
CA LYS A 318 -33.14 11.53 28.71
C LYS A 318 -33.98 10.91 27.59
N VAL A 319 -33.37 10.55 26.46
CA VAL A 319 -34.07 9.82 25.37
C VAL A 319 -34.50 8.42 25.82
N ALA A 320 -33.64 7.69 26.54
CA ALA A 320 -34.00 6.37 27.08
C ALA A 320 -35.21 6.44 28.04
N LYS A 321 -35.24 7.45 28.93
CA LYS A 321 -36.38 7.71 29.83
C LYS A 321 -37.65 8.10 29.07
N LEU A 322 -37.53 8.96 28.04
CA LEU A 322 -38.66 9.34 27.18
C LEU A 322 -39.22 8.11 26.44
N LYS A 323 -38.33 7.23 25.93
CA LYS A 323 -38.70 5.95 25.30
C LYS A 323 -39.38 4.99 26.28
N GLN A 324 -38.93 4.94 27.54
CA GLN A 324 -39.58 4.13 28.58
C GLN A 324 -41.00 4.64 28.91
N ALA A 325 -41.20 5.96 28.95
CA ALA A 325 -42.51 6.57 29.23
C ALA A 325 -43.49 6.44 28.04
N HIS A 326 -43.00 6.61 26.81
CA HIS A 326 -43.83 6.68 25.60
C HIS A 326 -43.31 5.74 24.47
N PRO A 327 -43.24 4.43 24.70
CA PRO A 327 -42.47 3.49 23.85
C PRO A 327 -42.97 3.39 22.41
N LYS A 328 -44.28 3.52 22.15
CA LYS A 328 -44.82 3.54 20.79
C LYS A 328 -44.45 4.82 20.04
N LEU A 329 -44.69 5.97 20.65
CA LEU A 329 -44.43 7.30 20.05
C LEU A 329 -42.94 7.48 19.76
N VAL A 330 -42.10 7.27 20.78
CA VAL A 330 -40.64 7.41 20.64
C VAL A 330 -40.08 6.31 19.74
N GLY A 331 -40.64 5.09 19.77
CA GLY A 331 -40.35 4.05 18.79
C GLY A 331 -40.53 4.54 17.35
N SER A 332 -41.69 5.11 17.02
CA SER A 332 -41.97 5.65 15.69
C SER A 332 -41.09 6.85 15.30
N ILE A 333 -40.66 7.69 16.25
CA ILE A 333 -39.67 8.76 15.99
C ILE A 333 -38.31 8.15 15.63
N LEU A 334 -37.86 7.13 16.37
CA LEU A 334 -36.60 6.43 16.09
C LEU A 334 -36.66 5.62 14.79
N ASP A 335 -37.81 5.05 14.44
CA ASP A 335 -38.08 4.42 13.14
C ASP A 335 -38.08 5.43 11.99
N ALA A 336 -38.48 6.69 12.23
CA ALA A 336 -38.40 7.75 11.24
C ALA A 336 -36.95 8.21 11.02
N VAL A 337 -36.14 8.37 12.08
CA VAL A 337 -34.71 8.69 11.97
C VAL A 337 -33.95 7.56 11.25
N ASP A 338 -34.28 6.29 11.53
CA ASP A 338 -33.74 5.12 10.84
C ASP A 338 -34.03 5.16 9.34
N LYS A 339 -35.28 5.44 8.92
CA LYS A 339 -35.65 5.62 7.52
C LYS A 339 -34.92 6.78 6.85
N VAL A 340 -34.87 7.95 7.48
CA VAL A 340 -34.13 9.13 6.99
C VAL A 340 -32.65 8.78 6.80
N THR A 341 -32.07 7.99 7.69
CA THR A 341 -30.68 7.52 7.59
C THR A 341 -30.48 6.58 6.39
N GLN A 342 -31.36 5.58 6.20
CA GLN A 342 -31.26 4.65 5.07
C GLN A 342 -31.47 5.36 3.73
N THR A 343 -32.51 6.19 3.61
CA THR A 343 -32.79 6.96 2.38
C THR A 343 -31.68 7.95 2.06
N SER A 344 -31.01 8.55 3.06
CA SER A 344 -29.81 9.34 2.78
C SER A 344 -28.62 8.49 2.31
N ALA A 345 -28.47 7.25 2.80
CA ALA A 345 -27.43 6.33 2.33
C ALA A 345 -27.72 5.77 0.91
N GLU A 346 -28.99 5.75 0.51
CA GLU A 346 -29.42 5.41 -0.86
C GLU A 346 -29.13 6.58 -1.81
N ILE A 347 -29.59 7.80 -1.48
CA ILE A 347 -29.38 9.01 -2.29
C ILE A 347 -27.89 9.31 -2.53
N LEU A 348 -27.07 9.23 -1.47
CA LEU A 348 -25.62 9.48 -1.53
C LEU A 348 -24.81 8.36 -2.21
N ALA A 349 -25.47 7.33 -2.75
CA ALA A 349 -24.88 6.24 -3.51
C ALA A 349 -25.49 6.09 -4.93
N GLU A 350 -26.29 7.07 -5.38
CA GLU A 350 -26.78 7.12 -6.76
C GLU A 350 -25.68 7.62 -7.72
N GLU A 351 -25.47 6.96 -8.86
CA GLU A 351 -24.57 7.42 -9.93
C GLU A 351 -24.96 8.80 -10.48
N SER A 352 -26.21 9.23 -10.27
CA SER A 352 -26.74 10.54 -10.62
C SER A 352 -26.59 11.61 -9.52
N PHE A 353 -25.90 11.32 -8.41
CA PHE A 353 -25.68 12.29 -7.34
C PHE A 353 -24.58 13.31 -7.73
N ASP A 354 -25.01 14.42 -8.33
CA ASP A 354 -24.16 15.58 -8.58
C ASP A 354 -23.82 16.30 -7.25
N THR A 355 -22.52 16.49 -6.96
CA THR A 355 -22.05 17.15 -5.73
C THR A 355 -22.08 18.68 -5.79
N GLU A 356 -22.15 19.27 -6.98
CA GLU A 356 -22.31 20.71 -7.19
C GLU A 356 -23.78 21.09 -7.50
N GLY A 357 -24.60 20.11 -7.91
CA GLY A 357 -26.00 20.26 -8.27
C GLY A 357 -26.93 20.56 -7.11
N GLU A 358 -27.66 21.69 -7.18
CA GLU A 358 -28.60 22.12 -6.14
C GLU A 358 -29.73 21.11 -5.87
N GLU A 359 -30.19 20.37 -6.90
CA GLU A 359 -31.24 19.35 -6.74
C GLU A 359 -30.76 18.17 -5.86
N SER A 360 -29.59 17.62 -6.14
CA SER A 360 -28.96 16.54 -5.36
C SER A 360 -28.73 16.94 -3.91
N LEU A 361 -28.15 18.12 -3.68
CA LEU A 361 -27.89 18.66 -2.35
C LEU A 361 -29.19 18.96 -1.60
N THR A 362 -30.24 19.44 -2.29
CA THR A 362 -31.56 19.66 -1.71
C THR A 362 -32.18 18.37 -1.17
N ARG A 363 -32.10 17.26 -1.92
CA ARG A 363 -32.61 15.95 -1.46
C ARG A 363 -31.99 15.50 -0.14
N VAL A 364 -30.71 15.82 0.10
CA VAL A 364 -30.00 15.50 1.37
C VAL A 364 -30.27 16.55 2.45
N GLY A 365 -30.32 17.83 2.09
CA GLY A 365 -30.61 18.94 2.99
C GLY A 365 -32.02 18.92 3.59
N GLU A 366 -33.03 18.52 2.80
CA GLU A 366 -34.38 18.24 3.29
C GLU A 366 -34.38 17.13 4.35
N LEU A 367 -33.65 16.04 4.09
CA LEU A 367 -33.48 14.95 5.08
C LEU A 367 -32.75 15.43 6.33
N MET A 368 -31.72 16.29 6.22
CA MET A 368 -31.04 16.88 7.39
C MET A 368 -32.02 17.72 8.23
N THR A 369 -32.88 18.50 7.58
CA THR A 369 -33.92 19.32 8.22
C THR A 369 -34.97 18.45 8.92
N ILE A 370 -35.41 17.38 8.28
CA ILE A 370 -36.34 16.39 8.86
C ILE A 370 -35.72 15.69 10.07
N ASN A 371 -34.46 15.24 9.98
CA ASN A 371 -33.76 14.63 11.12
C ASN A 371 -33.65 15.62 12.29
N HIS A 372 -33.33 16.89 12.02
CA HIS A 372 -33.30 17.90 13.07
C HIS A 372 -34.65 18.05 13.80
N GLY A 373 -35.76 18.13 13.05
CA GLY A 373 -37.11 18.14 13.64
C GLY A 373 -37.45 16.91 14.49
N LEU A 374 -36.96 15.72 14.08
CA LEU A 374 -37.09 14.48 14.87
C LEU A 374 -36.23 14.53 16.14
N LEU A 375 -35.02 15.10 16.09
CA LEU A 375 -34.12 15.27 17.24
C LEU A 375 -34.65 16.33 18.24
N VAL A 376 -35.26 17.42 17.75
CA VAL A 376 -36.05 18.36 18.56
C VAL A 376 -37.21 17.63 19.24
N SER A 377 -37.90 16.73 18.53
CA SER A 377 -39.01 15.93 19.07
C SER A 377 -38.58 14.88 20.10
N LEU A 378 -37.32 14.42 20.07
CA LEU A 378 -36.70 13.63 21.15
C LEU A 378 -36.26 14.49 22.35
N GLY A 379 -36.37 15.82 22.25
CA GLY A 379 -36.01 16.77 23.30
C GLY A 379 -34.51 17.03 23.45
N VAL A 380 -33.68 16.64 22.47
CA VAL A 380 -32.20 16.72 22.55
C VAL A 380 -31.60 17.95 21.87
N SER A 381 -32.41 18.87 21.34
CA SER A 381 -31.88 20.17 20.89
C SER A 381 -31.71 21.17 22.06
N HIS A 382 -31.22 22.36 21.75
CA HIS A 382 -30.92 23.44 22.69
C HIS A 382 -31.16 24.80 22.02
N PRO A 383 -31.59 25.87 22.72
CA PRO A 383 -31.86 27.17 22.08
C PRO A 383 -30.70 27.73 21.25
N ARG A 384 -29.45 27.55 21.69
CA ARG A 384 -28.27 27.95 20.88
C ARG A 384 -28.01 27.09 19.65
N LEU A 385 -28.57 25.89 19.53
CA LEU A 385 -28.56 25.10 18.29
C LEU A 385 -29.65 25.58 17.34
N GLU A 386 -30.88 25.78 17.84
CA GLU A 386 -31.97 26.36 17.04
C GLU A 386 -31.61 27.75 16.48
N ARG A 387 -30.87 28.56 17.25
CA ARG A 387 -30.41 29.88 16.81
C ARG A 387 -29.42 29.84 15.64
N VAL A 388 -28.48 28.88 15.61
CA VAL A 388 -27.59 28.70 14.44
C VAL A 388 -28.41 28.31 13.21
N ARG A 389 -29.35 27.38 13.38
CA ARG A 389 -30.28 27.00 12.32
C ARG A 389 -31.11 28.20 11.84
N GLU A 390 -31.68 28.99 12.76
CA GLU A 390 -32.48 30.18 12.43
C GLU A 390 -31.70 31.17 11.55
N LEU A 391 -30.44 31.46 11.91
CA LEU A 391 -29.57 32.36 11.14
C LEU A 391 -29.28 31.83 9.72
N VAL A 392 -29.00 30.52 9.59
CA VAL A 392 -28.75 29.86 8.30
C VAL A 392 -30.01 29.78 7.44
N ASP A 393 -31.13 29.34 8.02
CA ASP A 393 -32.43 29.19 7.35
C ASP A 393 -32.93 30.56 6.84
N TYR A 394 -32.80 31.62 7.66
CA TYR A 394 -33.28 32.97 7.34
C TYR A 394 -32.54 33.60 6.15
N GLU A 395 -31.20 33.51 6.13
CA GLU A 395 -30.41 33.96 4.98
C GLU A 395 -30.44 32.95 3.81
N GLY A 396 -31.00 31.75 4.01
CA GLY A 396 -31.11 30.69 3.03
C GLY A 396 -29.76 30.06 2.63
N ILE A 397 -28.78 30.06 3.54
CA ILE A 397 -27.38 29.69 3.30
C ILE A 397 -27.18 28.16 3.13
N GLY A 398 -28.03 27.35 3.75
CA GLY A 398 -27.84 25.89 3.77
C GLY A 398 -28.97 25.17 4.48
N TRP A 399 -28.68 23.95 4.94
CA TRP A 399 -29.58 23.15 5.77
C TRP A 399 -28.85 22.72 7.05
N THR A 400 -29.29 23.22 8.20
CA THR A 400 -28.61 23.00 9.50
C THR A 400 -29.28 21.92 10.34
N LYS A 401 -28.46 21.10 11.01
CA LYS A 401 -28.88 20.18 12.07
C LYS A 401 -27.83 20.10 13.18
N LEU A 402 -28.25 19.73 14.39
CA LEU A 402 -27.30 19.32 15.44
C LEU A 402 -26.50 18.07 15.04
N THR A 403 -25.32 17.86 15.63
CA THR A 403 -24.52 16.63 15.43
C THR A 403 -24.09 16.02 16.77
N GLY A 404 -24.07 14.68 16.83
CA GLY A 404 -23.81 13.96 18.07
C GLY A 404 -24.94 14.09 19.09
N ALA A 405 -24.59 14.23 20.37
CA ALA A 405 -25.54 14.08 21.47
C ALA A 405 -26.60 15.18 21.62
N GLY A 406 -26.39 16.36 21.02
CA GLY A 406 -27.24 17.53 21.27
C GLY A 406 -27.06 18.13 22.68
N GLY A 407 -28.07 18.86 23.16
CA GLY A 407 -28.04 19.60 24.43
C GLY A 407 -27.06 20.79 24.47
N GLY A 408 -26.48 21.15 23.32
CA GLY A 408 -25.30 22.01 23.20
C GLY A 408 -24.31 21.41 22.20
N GLY A 409 -23.02 21.69 22.36
CA GLY A 409 -21.99 21.18 21.43
C GLY A 409 -22.10 21.78 20.03
N CYS A 410 -22.05 20.95 18.98
CA CYS A 410 -21.95 21.41 17.59
C CYS A 410 -23.23 21.20 16.76
N SER A 411 -23.38 22.05 15.75
CA SER A 411 -24.27 21.88 14.61
C SER A 411 -23.48 21.81 13.30
N ILE A 412 -24.02 21.12 12.30
CA ILE A 412 -23.50 21.01 10.95
C ILE A 412 -24.51 21.57 9.96
N THR A 413 -24.01 22.27 8.95
CA THR A 413 -24.79 22.89 7.89
C THR A 413 -24.25 22.45 6.55
N LEU A 414 -25.06 21.76 5.76
CA LEU A 414 -24.76 21.52 4.34
C LEU A 414 -24.99 22.84 3.60
N LEU A 415 -23.94 23.38 2.97
CA LEU A 415 -24.00 24.65 2.25
C LEU A 415 -24.67 24.47 0.88
N LYS A 416 -25.43 25.47 0.43
CA LYS A 416 -25.97 25.50 -0.92
C LYS A 416 -24.93 25.92 -1.96
N PRO A 417 -25.07 25.49 -3.23
CA PRO A 417 -24.32 26.08 -4.34
C PRO A 417 -24.56 27.59 -4.44
N GLY A 418 -23.54 28.33 -4.88
CA GLY A 418 -23.69 29.75 -5.24
C GLY A 418 -24.01 30.72 -4.09
N VAL A 419 -23.88 30.32 -2.82
CA VAL A 419 -24.07 31.25 -1.69
C VAL A 419 -23.06 32.40 -1.80
N SER A 420 -23.58 33.63 -1.87
CA SER A 420 -22.79 34.85 -1.99
C SER A 420 -21.94 35.10 -0.74
N ARG A 421 -20.66 35.46 -0.92
CA ARG A 421 -19.71 35.67 0.19
C ARG A 421 -20.22 36.68 1.22
N GLU A 422 -20.90 37.74 0.80
CA GLU A 422 -21.58 38.73 1.67
C GLU A 422 -22.52 38.10 2.71
N LYS A 423 -23.21 36.99 2.37
CA LYS A 423 -24.07 36.27 3.32
C LYS A 423 -23.27 35.43 4.31
N LEU A 424 -22.14 34.86 3.88
CA LEU A 424 -21.23 34.13 4.74
C LEU A 424 -20.51 35.08 5.71
N ASP A 425 -20.05 36.24 5.23
CA ASP A 425 -19.44 37.29 6.06
C ASP A 425 -20.44 37.81 7.11
N LYS A 426 -21.70 38.03 6.73
CA LYS A 426 -22.78 38.43 7.66
C LYS A 426 -23.08 37.36 8.71
N LEU A 427 -23.15 36.09 8.29
CA LEU A 427 -23.35 34.97 9.23
C LEU A 427 -22.16 34.82 10.18
N GLU A 428 -20.94 34.98 9.68
CA GLU A 428 -19.69 35.00 10.45
C GLU A 428 -19.72 36.11 11.52
N GLU A 429 -20.06 37.35 11.14
CA GLU A 429 -20.20 38.46 12.09
C GLU A 429 -21.26 38.16 13.17
N GLN A 430 -22.41 37.60 12.80
CA GLN A 430 -23.47 37.24 13.75
C GLN A 430 -23.08 36.08 14.68
N LEU A 431 -22.37 35.08 14.18
CA LEU A 431 -21.87 33.96 14.98
C LEU A 431 -20.82 34.44 15.99
N ASP A 432 -19.89 35.30 15.58
CA ASP A 432 -18.87 35.87 16.47
C ASP A 432 -19.50 36.80 17.52
N GLN A 433 -20.43 37.68 17.13
CA GLN A 433 -21.19 38.55 18.05
C GLN A 433 -21.96 37.74 19.12
N GLU A 434 -22.55 36.60 18.75
CA GLU A 434 -23.25 35.71 19.68
C GLU A 434 -22.33 34.66 20.34
N GLY A 435 -21.01 34.76 20.19
CA GLY A 435 -20.02 33.92 20.90
C GLY A 435 -20.02 32.45 20.49
N TYR A 436 -20.30 32.16 19.22
CA TYR A 436 -20.10 30.85 18.60
C TYR A 436 -18.64 30.67 18.17
N GLN A 437 -18.28 29.50 17.67
CA GLN A 437 -17.05 29.33 16.87
C GLN A 437 -17.36 28.52 15.61
N LYS A 438 -17.10 29.10 14.45
CA LYS A 438 -17.28 28.43 13.14
C LYS A 438 -16.02 27.70 12.68
N PHE A 439 -16.22 26.72 11.81
CA PHE A 439 -15.20 26.02 11.04
C PHE A 439 -15.78 25.69 9.66
N GLU A 440 -15.16 26.19 8.60
CA GLU A 440 -15.46 25.78 7.22
C GLU A 440 -14.69 24.47 6.94
N THR A 441 -15.36 23.43 6.43
CA THR A 441 -14.77 22.09 6.29
C THR A 441 -15.47 21.27 5.21
N THR A 442 -14.77 20.30 4.61
CA THR A 442 -15.39 19.30 3.73
C THR A 442 -15.87 18.09 4.56
N LEU A 443 -17.12 17.68 4.35
CA LEU A 443 -17.67 16.40 4.81
C LEU A 443 -17.30 15.30 3.81
N GLY A 444 -16.94 14.11 4.28
CA GLY A 444 -16.54 13.00 3.41
C GLY A 444 -15.05 12.98 3.05
N GLY A 445 -14.20 13.69 3.79
CA GLY A 445 -12.75 13.72 3.52
C GLY A 445 -12.01 12.40 3.76
N ASP A 446 -10.78 12.30 3.26
CA ASP A 446 -9.97 11.06 3.33
C ASP A 446 -9.51 10.67 4.73
N GLY A 447 -9.28 9.37 4.91
CA GLY A 447 -8.95 8.70 6.17
C GLY A 447 -7.53 8.95 6.66
N VAL A 448 -6.88 7.95 7.24
CA VAL A 448 -5.48 8.09 7.71
C VAL A 448 -4.53 8.32 6.52
N GLY A 449 -3.70 9.35 6.62
CA GLY A 449 -2.70 9.72 5.61
C GLY A 449 -1.31 9.83 6.22
N VAL A 450 -0.28 9.48 5.44
CA VAL A 450 1.12 9.42 5.88
C VAL A 450 2.01 10.15 4.89
N LEU A 451 2.83 11.07 5.39
CA LEU A 451 3.86 11.77 4.63
C LEU A 451 5.23 11.23 5.05
N TRP A 452 5.84 10.42 4.19
CA TRP A 452 7.11 9.73 4.45
C TRP A 452 8.07 9.90 3.25
N PRO A 453 9.23 10.58 3.40
CA PRO A 453 9.63 11.41 4.54
C PRO A 453 8.71 12.63 4.71
N ALA A 454 8.79 13.32 5.84
CA ALA A 454 8.04 14.55 6.11
C ALA A 454 8.58 15.73 5.29
N VAL A 455 8.31 15.75 3.98
CA VAL A 455 8.76 16.75 3.01
C VAL A 455 7.56 17.31 2.26
N LEU A 456 7.44 18.63 2.18
CA LEU A 456 6.46 19.30 1.33
C LEU A 456 7.06 19.58 -0.04
N LYS A 457 6.26 19.35 -1.08
CA LYS A 457 6.51 19.77 -2.46
C LYS A 457 5.48 20.83 -2.85
N ASN A 458 5.94 22.00 -3.25
CA ASN A 458 5.13 23.21 -3.39
C ASN A 458 4.95 23.70 -4.85
N GLY A 459 5.48 22.97 -5.84
CA GLY A 459 5.45 23.36 -7.25
C GLY A 459 6.41 24.50 -7.58
N MET A 460 7.56 24.55 -6.90
CA MET A 460 8.62 25.56 -7.08
C MET A 460 9.95 24.87 -7.37
N ASP A 461 10.94 25.61 -7.89
CA ASP A 461 12.28 25.10 -8.26
C ASP A 461 13.01 24.34 -7.13
N GLU A 462 12.66 24.59 -5.85
CA GLU A 462 13.19 23.85 -4.69
C GLU A 462 12.71 22.37 -4.63
N ASP A 463 11.62 22.01 -5.31
CA ASP A 463 11.10 20.63 -5.36
C ASP A 463 12.01 19.67 -6.15
N ASP A 464 12.80 20.22 -7.09
CA ASP A 464 13.79 19.51 -7.91
C ASP A 464 15.11 19.29 -7.14
N GLU A 465 15.44 20.15 -6.18
CA GLU A 465 16.54 19.92 -5.22
C GLU A 465 16.13 19.00 -4.05
N GLY A 466 14.84 18.68 -3.92
CA GLY A 466 14.33 17.65 -3.01
C GLY A 466 13.09 18.03 -2.18
N GLY A 467 12.65 19.30 -2.21
CA GLY A 467 11.51 19.81 -1.45
C GLY A 467 11.85 20.19 0.00
N MET A 468 10.89 20.84 0.68
CA MET A 468 11.12 21.39 2.03
C MET A 468 10.84 20.37 3.14
N GLU A 469 11.88 19.94 3.87
CA GLU A 469 11.73 19.09 5.07
C GLU A 469 10.96 19.84 6.18
N ILE A 470 9.93 19.18 6.74
CA ILE A 470 9.15 19.63 7.89
C ILE A 470 9.92 19.28 9.16
N ASP A 471 10.78 20.20 9.61
CA ASP A 471 11.39 20.11 10.94
C ASP A 471 10.39 20.45 12.07
N LEU A 472 10.83 20.18 13.31
CA LEU A 472 10.03 20.40 14.51
C LEU A 472 9.70 21.88 14.77
N GLU A 473 10.51 22.82 14.29
CA GLU A 473 10.27 24.25 14.51
C GLU A 473 9.17 24.75 13.56
N LYS A 474 9.25 24.40 12.27
CA LYS A 474 8.19 24.65 11.27
C LYS A 474 6.84 24.07 11.70
N PHE A 475 6.83 22.84 12.22
CA PHE A 475 5.60 22.16 12.67
C PHE A 475 4.97 22.78 13.95
N LEU A 476 5.75 23.50 14.75
CA LEU A 476 5.27 24.22 15.93
C LEU A 476 4.88 25.67 15.62
N THR A 477 5.53 26.30 14.65
CA THR A 477 5.27 27.69 14.22
C THR A 477 4.16 27.81 13.17
N SER A 478 3.78 26.72 12.51
CA SER A 478 2.63 26.71 11.59
C SER A 478 1.31 26.98 12.32
N ASP A 479 0.51 27.88 11.73
CA ASP A 479 -0.87 28.10 12.13
C ASP A 479 -1.74 26.95 11.58
N PRO A 480 -2.36 26.12 12.45
CA PRO A 480 -3.17 25.00 12.00
C PRO A 480 -4.41 25.45 11.20
N SER A 481 -4.87 26.70 11.35
CA SER A 481 -6.01 27.24 10.59
C SER A 481 -5.67 27.68 9.16
N SER A 482 -4.38 27.89 8.84
CA SER A 482 -3.95 28.41 7.53
C SER A 482 -3.83 27.35 6.41
N ALA A 483 -4.07 26.07 6.73
CA ALA A 483 -3.88 24.95 5.83
C ALA A 483 -5.09 24.68 4.91
N SER A 484 -5.31 25.57 3.92
CA SER A 484 -6.27 25.30 2.83
C SER A 484 -5.78 24.15 1.92
N PRO A 485 -6.65 23.27 1.43
CA PRO A 485 -6.28 22.31 0.39
C PRO A 485 -5.92 23.03 -0.92
N PRO A 486 -5.09 22.42 -1.80
CA PRO A 486 -4.70 23.03 -3.06
C PRO A 486 -5.89 23.14 -4.02
N THR A 487 -6.51 24.33 -4.08
CA THR A 487 -7.66 24.59 -4.96
C THR A 487 -7.24 24.53 -6.44
N THR A 488 -7.80 23.56 -7.17
CA THR A 488 -7.71 23.48 -8.63
C THR A 488 -8.37 24.71 -9.27
N LYS A 489 -7.56 25.63 -9.80
CA LYS A 489 -8.06 26.89 -10.40
C LYS A 489 -8.73 26.66 -11.76
N GLY A 490 -10.00 26.24 -11.73
CA GLY A 490 -10.89 26.29 -12.89
C GLY A 490 -11.00 27.72 -13.41
N THR A 491 -10.70 27.94 -14.69
CA THR A 491 -10.69 29.29 -15.28
C THR A 491 -12.12 29.79 -15.52
N THR A 492 -12.51 30.86 -14.84
CA THR A 492 -13.83 31.50 -15.00
C THR A 492 -14.05 32.02 -16.41
N ARG A 493 -15.19 31.67 -17.03
CA ARG A 493 -15.71 32.38 -18.21
C ARG A 493 -17.20 32.66 -18.02
N ALA A 494 -17.56 33.94 -18.06
CA ALA A 494 -18.88 34.41 -17.64
C ALA A 494 -20.02 33.97 -18.58
N THR A 495 -21.18 33.67 -17.99
CA THR A 495 -22.46 33.47 -18.67
C THR A 495 -23.23 34.79 -18.79
N THR A 496 -23.71 35.09 -20.00
CA THR A 496 -24.77 36.09 -20.21
C THR A 496 -26.07 35.33 -20.47
N GLY A 497 -26.90 35.18 -19.43
CA GLY A 497 -28.12 34.36 -19.48
C GLY A 497 -29.37 35.07 -20.02
N THR A 498 -30.51 34.39 -19.97
CA THR A 498 -31.83 35.04 -20.06
C THR A 498 -32.89 34.26 -19.26
N THR A 499 -33.89 34.97 -18.78
CA THR A 499 -34.92 34.63 -17.78
C THR A 499 -36.03 33.66 -18.25
N PRO A 500 -36.91 33.16 -17.36
CA PRO A 500 -37.55 31.83 -17.48
C PRO A 500 -39.11 31.87 -17.65
N ALA A 501 -39.81 30.96 -16.94
CA ALA A 501 -41.28 30.71 -16.86
C ALA A 501 -41.81 29.62 -17.84
N THR A 502 -42.88 28.87 -17.55
CA THR A 502 -43.90 28.96 -16.46
C THR A 502 -44.38 27.56 -16.03
N ALA A 503 -45.13 27.43 -14.92
CA ALA A 503 -45.55 26.15 -14.33
C ALA A 503 -47.09 25.97 -14.19
N GLN A 504 -47.52 24.82 -13.63
CA GLN A 504 -48.86 24.49 -13.07
C GLN A 504 -49.99 24.01 -14.04
N PRO A 505 -51.09 23.39 -13.56
CA PRO A 505 -51.17 22.25 -12.60
C PRO A 505 -52.32 21.22 -12.93
N SER A 506 -52.65 20.33 -11.96
CA SER A 506 -53.95 19.59 -11.79
C SER A 506 -54.20 18.34 -12.68
N THR A 507 -54.94 17.27 -12.28
CA THR A 507 -55.49 16.86 -10.95
C THR A 507 -55.78 15.34 -10.87
N ASN A 508 -55.36 14.71 -9.76
CA ASN A 508 -55.98 13.67 -8.88
C ASN A 508 -56.84 12.47 -9.39
N ASN A 509 -56.84 11.39 -8.58
CA ASN A 509 -57.66 10.14 -8.62
C ASN A 509 -57.38 9.11 -9.77
N GLY A 510 -57.52 7.79 -9.59
CA GLY A 510 -57.73 7.04 -8.33
C GLY A 510 -58.03 5.53 -8.47
N ASN A 511 -57.04 4.69 -8.15
CA ASN A 511 -57.12 3.30 -7.64
C ASN A 511 -57.45 2.07 -8.55
N THR A 512 -57.03 0.89 -8.05
CA THR A 512 -57.36 -0.51 -8.42
C THR A 512 -56.91 -1.13 -9.77
N ASP A 513 -55.81 -1.90 -9.67
CA ASP A 513 -55.43 -3.17 -10.33
C ASP A 513 -55.89 -3.57 -11.75
N SER A 514 -54.89 -3.95 -12.55
CA SER A 514 -54.98 -5.18 -13.37
C SER A 514 -53.61 -5.85 -13.54
N LEU A 515 -53.58 -7.18 -13.64
CA LEU A 515 -52.36 -7.99 -13.82
C LEU A 515 -51.59 -7.71 -15.12
N LEU A 516 -52.18 -6.97 -16.07
CA LEU A 516 -51.49 -6.47 -17.27
C LEU A 516 -50.38 -5.46 -16.94
N ALA A 517 -50.48 -4.73 -15.83
CA ALA A 517 -49.48 -3.72 -15.46
C ALA A 517 -48.08 -4.33 -15.25
N ARG A 518 -47.99 -5.41 -14.46
CA ARG A 518 -46.72 -6.11 -14.18
C ARG A 518 -46.05 -6.70 -15.44
N HIS A 519 -46.84 -7.12 -16.43
CA HIS A 519 -46.31 -7.60 -17.71
C HIS A 519 -45.70 -6.49 -18.58
N LYS A 520 -46.15 -5.23 -18.46
CA LYS A 520 -45.52 -4.10 -19.15
C LYS A 520 -44.18 -3.70 -18.50
N THR A 521 -44.08 -3.71 -17.17
CA THR A 521 -42.84 -3.36 -16.46
C THR A 521 -41.67 -4.29 -16.84
N HIS A 522 -41.92 -5.60 -16.95
CA HIS A 522 -40.90 -6.56 -17.42
C HIS A 522 -40.46 -6.36 -18.88
N PHE A 523 -41.25 -5.68 -19.71
CA PHE A 523 -40.87 -5.37 -21.10
C PHE A 523 -40.02 -4.10 -21.22
N ALA A 524 -40.05 -3.21 -20.23
CA ALA A 524 -39.27 -1.98 -20.20
C ALA A 524 -37.80 -2.22 -19.79
N LEU A 525 -37.56 -3.09 -18.81
CA LEU A 525 -36.23 -3.41 -18.28
C LEU A 525 -35.28 -4.07 -19.31
N ALA A 526 -35.79 -4.53 -20.46
CA ALA A 526 -35.01 -5.19 -21.50
C ALA A 526 -34.30 -4.21 -22.48
N ARG A 527 -34.48 -2.88 -22.35
CA ARG A 527 -33.95 -1.89 -23.29
C ARG A 527 -33.63 -0.53 -22.65
N PRO A 528 -32.50 -0.39 -21.93
CA PRO A 528 -32.15 0.87 -21.24
C PRO A 528 -32.09 2.08 -22.17
N TYR A 529 -31.59 1.91 -23.39
CA TYR A 529 -31.52 3.01 -24.37
C TYR A 529 -32.88 3.46 -24.91
N ASP A 530 -33.88 2.56 -25.03
CA ASP A 530 -35.25 2.98 -25.41
C ASP A 530 -35.85 3.91 -24.33
N ALA A 531 -35.49 3.72 -23.05
CA ALA A 531 -35.86 4.62 -21.95
C ALA A 531 -35.06 5.94 -21.98
N LEU A 532 -33.75 5.92 -22.27
CA LEU A 532 -32.92 7.12 -22.41
C LEU A 532 -33.48 8.08 -23.49
N LEU A 533 -33.93 7.54 -24.62
CA LEU A 533 -34.61 8.33 -25.66
C LEU A 533 -35.93 8.92 -25.17
N GLN A 534 -36.73 8.18 -24.38
CA GLN A 534 -37.96 8.71 -23.79
C GLN A 534 -37.70 9.82 -22.76
N GLN A 535 -36.65 9.68 -21.94
CA GLN A 535 -36.19 10.72 -21.00
C GLN A 535 -35.81 12.02 -21.73
N LYS A 536 -35.11 11.92 -22.87
CA LYS A 536 -34.78 13.09 -23.72
C LYS A 536 -35.89 13.45 -24.72
N GLY A 537 -37.16 13.32 -24.31
CA GLY A 537 -38.33 13.82 -25.05
C GLY A 537 -38.74 13.00 -26.28
N GLY A 538 -38.18 11.82 -26.50
CA GLY A 538 -38.53 10.91 -27.60
C GLY A 538 -37.91 11.23 -28.96
N ALA A 539 -37.21 12.36 -29.10
CA ALA A 539 -36.60 12.80 -30.36
C ALA A 539 -35.14 12.35 -30.45
N LEU A 540 -34.77 11.65 -31.54
CA LEU A 540 -33.40 11.13 -31.73
C LEU A 540 -32.33 12.24 -31.82
N SER A 541 -32.74 13.46 -32.20
CA SER A 541 -31.89 14.66 -32.21
C SER A 541 -31.54 15.20 -30.82
N ALA A 542 -32.16 14.70 -29.74
CA ALA A 542 -31.84 15.06 -28.36
C ALA A 542 -30.80 14.12 -27.70
N LEU A 543 -30.38 13.06 -28.39
CA LEU A 543 -29.27 12.20 -27.97
C LEU A 543 -27.94 12.80 -28.45
N THR A 544 -26.90 12.76 -27.60
CA THR A 544 -25.52 13.07 -28.02
C THR A 544 -25.02 12.03 -29.03
N PRO A 545 -23.96 12.29 -29.83
CA PRO A 545 -23.45 11.34 -30.81
C PRO A 545 -23.07 9.95 -30.22
N ALA A 546 -22.57 9.92 -28.97
CA ALA A 546 -22.26 8.69 -28.26
C ALA A 546 -23.54 7.94 -27.82
N GLU A 547 -24.50 8.64 -27.21
CA GLU A 547 -25.78 8.05 -26.80
C GLU A 547 -26.59 7.55 -27.99
N LEU A 548 -26.63 8.31 -29.10
CA LEU A 548 -27.28 7.92 -30.36
C LEU A 548 -26.63 6.67 -30.96
N CYS A 549 -25.29 6.57 -30.90
CA CYS A 549 -24.56 5.39 -31.35
C CYS A 549 -24.85 4.15 -30.49
N ALA A 550 -24.89 4.30 -29.17
CA ALA A 550 -25.23 3.22 -28.24
C ALA A 550 -26.70 2.79 -28.39
N TRP A 551 -27.61 3.76 -28.56
CA TRP A 551 -29.02 3.56 -28.86
C TRP A 551 -29.22 2.76 -30.15
N LEU A 552 -28.61 3.20 -31.25
CA LEU A 552 -28.68 2.49 -32.54
C LEU A 552 -28.15 1.06 -32.41
N SER A 553 -26.98 0.87 -31.78
CA SER A 553 -26.41 -0.45 -31.55
C SER A 553 -27.35 -1.38 -30.77
N ALA A 554 -27.95 -0.91 -29.66
CA ALA A 554 -28.89 -1.69 -28.87
C ALA A 554 -30.22 -1.97 -29.62
N ARG A 555 -30.73 -0.99 -30.36
CA ARG A 555 -31.95 -1.10 -31.19
C ARG A 555 -31.76 -2.12 -32.32
N ILE A 556 -30.57 -2.13 -32.94
CA ILE A 556 -30.15 -3.11 -33.97
C ILE A 556 -30.00 -4.50 -33.36
N ALA A 557 -29.23 -4.65 -32.27
CA ALA A 557 -29.06 -5.93 -31.58
C ALA A 557 -30.42 -6.54 -31.16
N SER A 558 -31.34 -5.73 -30.63
CA SER A 558 -32.68 -6.17 -30.23
C SER A 558 -33.62 -6.50 -31.41
N ARG A 559 -33.35 -6.04 -32.64
CA ARG A 559 -34.03 -6.54 -33.86
C ARG A 559 -33.37 -7.82 -34.40
N LEU A 560 -32.04 -7.94 -34.34
CA LEU A 560 -31.31 -9.14 -34.78
C LEU A 560 -31.63 -10.37 -33.91
N ALA A 561 -31.61 -10.21 -32.58
CA ALA A 561 -31.96 -11.25 -31.61
C ALA A 561 -33.44 -11.69 -31.63
N ARG A 562 -34.28 -11.11 -32.51
CA ARG A 562 -35.68 -11.46 -32.71
C ARG A 562 -35.96 -12.19 -34.03
N ARG A 563 -34.92 -12.52 -34.82
CA ARG A 563 -35.08 -13.44 -35.96
C ARG A 563 -35.10 -14.88 -35.49
N PRO A 564 -36.10 -15.70 -35.89
CA PRO A 564 -35.94 -17.14 -35.91
C PRO A 564 -34.75 -17.51 -36.81
N ALA A 565 -34.06 -18.60 -36.50
CA ALA A 565 -33.21 -19.26 -37.49
C ALA A 565 -34.07 -19.61 -38.72
N LEU A 566 -33.61 -19.28 -39.92
CA LEU A 566 -34.34 -19.62 -41.14
C LEU A 566 -34.23 -21.12 -41.37
N SER A 567 -35.31 -21.84 -41.09
CA SER A 567 -35.47 -23.25 -41.40
C SER A 567 -35.37 -23.47 -42.91
N ALA A 568 -34.20 -23.92 -43.38
CA ALA A 568 -33.96 -24.21 -44.79
C ALA A 568 -34.56 -25.57 -45.18
N SER A 569 -35.88 -25.60 -45.41
CA SER A 569 -36.54 -26.70 -46.14
C SER A 569 -36.80 -26.26 -47.59
N SER A 570 -36.55 -27.16 -48.54
CA SER A 570 -36.32 -26.89 -49.98
C SER A 570 -35.05 -26.05 -50.25
N THR A 571 -34.33 -26.22 -51.37
CA THR A 571 -34.66 -26.95 -52.61
C THR A 571 -33.50 -27.84 -53.08
N THR A 572 -33.77 -28.73 -54.04
CA THR A 572 -32.87 -29.74 -54.64
C THR A 572 -31.67 -29.18 -55.41
N ALA A 573 -30.68 -30.04 -55.66
CA ALA A 573 -29.44 -29.72 -56.36
C ALA A 573 -29.59 -29.50 -57.89
N ALA A 574 -28.69 -28.69 -58.45
CA ALA A 574 -28.30 -28.62 -59.86
C ALA A 574 -26.88 -28.01 -59.98
N SER A 575 -26.23 -28.07 -61.14
CA SER A 575 -24.76 -27.99 -61.25
C SER A 575 -24.18 -27.00 -62.28
N SER A 576 -22.90 -26.66 -62.08
CA SER A 576 -21.84 -26.46 -63.10
C SER A 576 -21.73 -25.17 -63.96
N SER A 577 -20.47 -24.89 -64.33
CA SER A 577 -19.95 -24.14 -65.52
C SER A 577 -19.68 -22.60 -65.48
N SER A 578 -18.40 -22.27 -65.20
CA SER A 578 -17.47 -21.42 -65.99
C SER A 578 -17.84 -20.05 -66.62
N SER A 579 -16.97 -19.05 -66.36
CA SER A 579 -16.13 -18.29 -67.34
C SER A 579 -16.09 -16.73 -67.28
N SER A 580 -14.86 -16.20 -67.46
CA SER A 580 -14.41 -14.92 -68.06
C SER A 580 -14.89 -13.52 -67.60
N SER A 581 -13.90 -12.76 -67.08
CA SER A 581 -13.47 -11.38 -67.46
C SER A 581 -14.29 -10.10 -67.19
N SER A 582 -13.65 -9.24 -66.37
CA SER A 582 -13.38 -7.79 -66.53
C SER A 582 -14.47 -6.70 -66.33
N THR A 583 -14.05 -5.71 -65.54
CA THR A 583 -14.43 -4.27 -65.52
C THR A 583 -15.88 -3.85 -65.21
N GLY A 584 -16.00 -2.96 -64.21
CA GLY A 584 -17.14 -2.07 -64.06
C GLY A 584 -18.18 -2.51 -63.01
N SER A 585 -18.15 -1.85 -61.86
CA SER A 585 -19.28 -1.63 -60.93
C SER A 585 -20.40 -2.68 -60.90
N ASP A 586 -20.36 -3.59 -59.92
CA ASP A 586 -21.61 -4.08 -59.32
C ASP A 586 -21.45 -4.45 -57.84
N LEU A 587 -22.30 -3.90 -56.97
CA LEU A 587 -22.14 -3.95 -55.51
C LEU A 587 -22.94 -5.11 -54.88
N SER A 588 -23.05 -6.23 -55.60
CA SER A 588 -23.98 -7.31 -55.27
C SER A 588 -23.53 -8.71 -55.65
N ARG A 589 -22.55 -9.28 -54.92
CA ARG A 589 -22.46 -10.73 -54.62
C ARG A 589 -21.38 -11.10 -53.58
N VAL A 590 -21.73 -11.04 -52.29
CA VAL A 590 -21.16 -11.91 -51.25
C VAL A 590 -22.31 -12.45 -50.41
N ALA A 591 -22.54 -13.76 -50.45
CA ALA A 591 -23.72 -14.40 -49.86
C ALA A 591 -23.37 -15.17 -48.57
N CYS A 592 -23.34 -14.48 -47.43
CA CYS A 592 -23.20 -15.11 -46.10
C CYS A 592 -23.73 -14.23 -44.93
N GLY A 593 -25.06 -14.06 -44.85
CA GLY A 593 -25.76 -13.50 -43.68
C GLY A 593 -25.89 -11.97 -43.60
N GLY A 594 -24.89 -11.20 -44.05
CA GLY A 594 -24.82 -9.74 -43.88
C GLY A 594 -25.38 -8.86 -45.03
N GLY A 595 -26.18 -9.41 -45.95
CA GLY A 595 -26.52 -8.74 -47.21
C GLY A 595 -27.35 -7.44 -47.10
N PRO A 596 -27.58 -6.70 -48.21
CA PRO A 596 -28.18 -5.35 -48.24
C PRO A 596 -29.56 -5.19 -47.56
N LYS A 597 -30.24 -6.28 -47.19
CA LYS A 597 -31.45 -6.22 -46.35
C LYS A 597 -31.15 -5.71 -44.93
N THR A 598 -29.97 -5.99 -44.37
CA THR A 598 -29.57 -5.49 -43.04
C THR A 598 -29.27 -3.99 -43.09
N LEU A 599 -28.51 -3.53 -44.10
CA LEU A 599 -28.30 -2.10 -44.36
C LEU A 599 -29.61 -1.34 -44.63
N ARG A 600 -30.58 -1.94 -45.36
CA ARG A 600 -31.94 -1.38 -45.52
C ARG A 600 -32.78 -1.39 -44.24
N GLU A 601 -32.45 -2.21 -43.24
CA GLU A 601 -33.12 -2.20 -41.94
C GLU A 601 -32.59 -1.04 -41.08
N VAL A 602 -31.26 -0.84 -41.08
CA VAL A 602 -30.59 0.32 -40.46
C VAL A 602 -31.08 1.63 -41.10
N TRP A 603 -31.04 1.74 -42.43
CA TRP A 603 -31.55 2.91 -43.15
C TRP A 603 -33.04 3.15 -42.94
N ARG A 604 -33.85 2.12 -42.67
CA ARG A 604 -35.26 2.32 -42.31
C ARG A 604 -35.39 2.93 -40.92
N VAL A 605 -34.59 2.50 -39.93
CA VAL A 605 -34.57 3.10 -38.59
C VAL A 605 -34.08 4.56 -38.63
N VAL A 606 -33.10 4.88 -39.48
CA VAL A 606 -32.62 6.27 -39.71
C VAL A 606 -33.73 7.14 -40.31
N ASN A 607 -34.44 6.64 -41.34
CA ASN A 607 -35.53 7.40 -41.99
C ASN A 607 -36.82 7.44 -41.15
N GLU A 608 -37.14 6.39 -40.37
CA GLU A 608 -38.25 6.38 -39.38
C GLU A 608 -38.07 7.50 -38.34
N GLY A 609 -36.84 7.97 -38.10
CA GLY A 609 -36.51 9.09 -37.22
C GLY A 609 -36.70 10.50 -37.80
N SER A 610 -37.04 10.64 -39.09
CA SER A 610 -37.22 11.94 -39.78
C SER A 610 -36.03 12.92 -39.67
N LEU A 611 -34.80 12.41 -39.56
CA LEU A 611 -33.59 13.22 -39.41
C LEU A 611 -33.27 14.00 -40.69
N PRO A 612 -33.20 15.36 -40.65
CA PRO A 612 -32.86 16.15 -41.83
C PRO A 612 -31.35 16.08 -42.10
N LEU A 613 -30.96 15.33 -43.14
CA LEU A 613 -29.58 15.31 -43.65
C LEU A 613 -29.22 16.64 -44.34
N ARG A 614 -28.92 17.65 -43.53
CA ARG A 614 -28.05 18.78 -43.89
C ARG A 614 -26.82 18.72 -43.00
N ALA A 615 -25.65 18.93 -43.60
CA ALA A 615 -24.39 18.95 -42.87
C ALA A 615 -24.41 20.04 -41.79
N ALA A 616 -24.45 19.63 -40.52
CA ALA A 616 -24.11 20.51 -39.41
C ALA A 616 -22.63 20.92 -39.57
N ALA A 617 -22.32 22.20 -39.43
CA ALA A 617 -20.98 22.70 -39.66
C ALA A 617 -19.98 22.07 -38.68
N VAL A 618 -18.79 21.71 -39.19
CA VAL A 618 -17.71 21.12 -38.39
C VAL A 618 -17.32 22.08 -37.26
N PRO A 619 -17.44 21.68 -35.98
CA PRO A 619 -16.79 22.38 -34.89
C PRO A 619 -15.28 22.17 -35.05
N VAL A 620 -14.54 23.24 -35.33
CA VAL A 620 -13.07 23.18 -35.45
C VAL A 620 -12.48 23.04 -34.05
N VAL A 621 -12.34 21.78 -33.59
CA VAL A 621 -11.60 21.43 -32.38
C VAL A 621 -10.14 21.25 -32.78
N GLN A 622 -9.28 22.19 -32.37
CA GLN A 622 -7.83 21.99 -32.44
C GLN A 622 -7.44 20.95 -31.39
N GLY A 623 -6.64 19.95 -31.76
CA GLY A 623 -6.16 18.94 -30.80
C GLY A 623 -5.87 17.53 -31.34
N LEU A 624 -6.10 17.25 -32.62
CA LEU A 624 -5.66 16.00 -33.27
C LEU A 624 -4.89 16.28 -34.55
N GLY A 625 -3.98 15.35 -34.89
CA GLY A 625 -3.11 15.44 -36.05
C GLY A 625 -3.85 15.47 -37.40
N GLU A 626 -3.13 15.90 -38.43
CA GLU A 626 -3.67 16.26 -39.74
C GLU A 626 -4.41 15.10 -40.45
N GLY A 627 -5.43 15.44 -41.25
CA GLY A 627 -5.72 14.71 -42.50
C GLY A 627 -6.92 13.77 -42.57
N ILE A 628 -7.79 13.64 -41.56
CA ILE A 628 -8.99 12.77 -41.65
C ILE A 628 -10.21 13.57 -42.14
N SER A 629 -10.79 13.18 -43.28
CA SER A 629 -12.02 13.79 -43.81
C SER A 629 -13.29 13.28 -43.13
N VAL A 630 -14.40 14.01 -43.27
CA VAL A 630 -15.72 13.63 -42.72
C VAL A 630 -16.14 12.23 -43.16
N LYS A 631 -15.89 11.86 -44.43
CA LYS A 631 -16.20 10.52 -44.96
C LYS A 631 -15.37 9.41 -44.31
N GLU A 632 -14.13 9.70 -43.96
CA GLU A 632 -13.24 8.73 -43.28
C GLU A 632 -13.62 8.60 -41.80
N PHE A 633 -14.09 9.68 -41.16
CA PHE A 633 -14.70 9.61 -39.84
C PHE A 633 -15.97 8.75 -39.85
N GLU A 634 -16.89 8.98 -40.80
CA GLU A 634 -18.11 8.18 -41.00
C GLU A 634 -17.77 6.70 -41.23
N ALA A 635 -16.88 6.38 -42.17
CA ALA A 635 -16.47 5.00 -42.46
C ALA A 635 -15.75 4.32 -41.27
N ARG A 636 -15.01 5.07 -40.45
CA ARG A 636 -14.36 4.56 -39.23
C ARG A 636 -15.35 4.38 -38.08
N TRP A 637 -16.43 5.16 -38.04
CA TRP A 637 -17.55 4.99 -37.12
C TRP A 637 -18.39 3.75 -37.47
N GLU A 638 -18.76 3.56 -38.75
CA GLU A 638 -19.49 2.37 -39.21
C GLU A 638 -18.75 1.06 -38.85
N LYS A 639 -17.42 1.04 -39.07
CA LYS A 639 -16.57 -0.11 -38.70
C LYS A 639 -16.54 -0.38 -37.19
N LYS A 640 -16.58 0.66 -36.34
CA LYS A 640 -16.71 0.49 -34.88
C LYS A 640 -18.06 -0.14 -34.50
N VAL A 641 -19.16 0.36 -35.07
CA VAL A 641 -20.51 -0.17 -34.83
C VAL A 641 -20.61 -1.65 -35.26
N TRP A 642 -20.06 -2.00 -36.42
CA TRP A 642 -20.03 -3.39 -36.88
C TRP A 642 -19.21 -4.29 -35.96
N LEU A 643 -18.02 -3.84 -35.54
CA LEU A 643 -17.17 -4.57 -34.60
C LEU A 643 -17.93 -4.87 -33.28
N SER A 644 -18.61 -3.88 -32.70
CA SER A 644 -19.41 -4.08 -31.48
C SER A 644 -20.55 -5.09 -31.67
N CYS A 645 -21.17 -5.13 -32.86
CA CYS A 645 -22.20 -6.14 -33.17
C CYS A 645 -21.62 -7.56 -33.23
N LEU A 646 -20.40 -7.72 -33.74
CA LEU A 646 -19.70 -9.00 -33.78
C LEU A 646 -19.20 -9.43 -32.38
N ASP A 647 -18.64 -8.52 -31.58
CA ASP A 647 -18.22 -8.75 -30.19
C ASP A 647 -19.39 -9.29 -29.33
N VAL A 648 -20.57 -8.66 -29.41
CA VAL A 648 -21.78 -9.13 -28.70
C VAL A 648 -22.19 -10.52 -29.17
N SER A 649 -22.14 -10.78 -30.48
CA SER A 649 -22.51 -12.08 -31.05
C SER A 649 -21.55 -13.20 -30.66
N SER A 650 -20.26 -12.90 -30.49
CA SER A 650 -19.24 -13.84 -29.98
C SER A 650 -19.43 -14.16 -28.50
N ARG A 651 -19.76 -13.15 -27.67
CA ARG A 651 -20.07 -13.37 -26.24
C ARG A 651 -21.22 -14.35 -26.04
N CYS A 652 -22.33 -14.20 -26.77
CA CYS A 652 -23.47 -15.13 -26.68
C CYS A 652 -23.11 -16.57 -27.13
N PHE A 653 -22.19 -16.72 -28.08
CA PHE A 653 -21.68 -18.05 -28.46
C PHE A 653 -20.82 -18.68 -27.34
N ASN A 654 -19.89 -17.91 -26.76
CA ASN A 654 -19.05 -18.39 -25.65
C ASN A 654 -19.90 -18.76 -24.42
N GLU A 655 -20.94 -17.98 -24.13
CA GLU A 655 -21.92 -18.29 -23.08
C GLU A 655 -22.67 -19.60 -23.36
N LYS A 656 -23.15 -19.83 -24.60
CA LYS A 656 -23.75 -21.12 -24.99
C LYS A 656 -22.78 -22.29 -24.79
N ARG A 657 -21.50 -22.11 -25.14
CA ARG A 657 -20.43 -23.12 -25.01
C ARG A 657 -20.06 -23.44 -23.57
N GLU A 658 -20.09 -22.45 -22.68
CA GLU A 658 -19.94 -22.67 -21.24
C GLU A 658 -21.11 -23.46 -20.65
N ARG A 659 -22.33 -23.17 -21.08
CA ARG A 659 -23.54 -23.89 -20.64
C ARG A 659 -23.56 -25.35 -21.13
N GLU A 660 -23.06 -25.60 -22.35
CA GLU A 660 -22.78 -26.95 -22.86
C GLU A 660 -21.75 -27.69 -21.99
N ARG A 661 -20.59 -27.08 -21.69
CA ARG A 661 -19.54 -27.67 -20.83
C ARG A 661 -20.06 -28.05 -19.44
N ARG A 662 -21.01 -27.28 -18.90
CA ARG A 662 -21.68 -27.52 -17.61
C ARG A 662 -22.79 -28.58 -17.69
N GLY A 663 -23.14 -29.06 -18.88
CA GLY A 663 -24.20 -30.03 -19.12
C GLY A 663 -25.61 -29.48 -18.94
N GLU A 664 -25.79 -28.16 -19.02
CA GLU A 664 -27.08 -27.49 -18.80
C GLU A 664 -28.12 -27.90 -19.85
N THR A 665 -29.40 -27.87 -19.44
CA THR A 665 -30.55 -27.98 -20.36
C THR A 665 -31.15 -26.61 -20.65
N GLU A 666 -31.80 -26.48 -21.80
CA GLU A 666 -32.47 -25.25 -22.20
C GLU A 666 -33.88 -25.18 -21.60
N GLU A 667 -34.12 -24.14 -20.80
CA GLU A 667 -35.28 -23.97 -19.89
C GLU A 667 -36.66 -24.06 -20.56
N LYS A 668 -36.74 -23.92 -21.88
CA LYS A 668 -38.00 -23.92 -22.67
C LYS A 668 -38.26 -25.22 -23.44
N THR A 669 -37.24 -26.04 -23.64
CA THR A 669 -37.27 -27.25 -24.48
C THR A 669 -36.94 -28.51 -23.68
N GLY A 670 -36.18 -28.39 -22.59
CA GLY A 670 -35.71 -29.50 -21.77
C GLY A 670 -34.54 -30.29 -22.39
N GLU A 671 -34.15 -29.95 -23.62
CA GLU A 671 -33.02 -30.55 -24.33
C GLU A 671 -31.69 -30.01 -23.79
N ARG A 672 -30.60 -30.77 -23.95
CA ARG A 672 -29.26 -30.29 -23.53
C ARG A 672 -28.78 -29.18 -24.45
N VAL A 673 -28.16 -28.16 -23.87
CA VAL A 673 -27.48 -27.10 -24.61
C VAL A 673 -26.28 -27.72 -25.32
N ILE A 674 -26.34 -27.79 -26.66
CA ILE A 674 -25.28 -28.32 -27.53
C ILE A 674 -24.86 -27.21 -28.49
N VAL A 675 -23.56 -27.05 -28.70
CA VAL A 675 -22.98 -26.17 -29.71
C VAL A 675 -22.69 -26.99 -30.96
N THR A 676 -23.33 -26.64 -32.06
CA THR A 676 -23.17 -27.36 -33.34
C THR A 676 -21.85 -27.00 -34.02
N GLU A 677 -21.29 -27.92 -34.82
CA GLU A 677 -20.10 -27.64 -35.63
C GLU A 677 -20.28 -26.42 -36.54
N GLN A 678 -21.50 -26.18 -37.03
CA GLN A 678 -21.83 -24.99 -37.80
C GLN A 678 -21.70 -23.70 -36.97
N GLU A 679 -22.17 -23.70 -35.71
CA GLU A 679 -21.99 -22.53 -34.83
C GLU A 679 -20.51 -22.28 -34.50
N VAL A 680 -19.70 -23.34 -34.32
CA VAL A 680 -18.23 -23.23 -34.16
C VAL A 680 -17.58 -22.64 -35.41
N PHE A 681 -18.00 -23.07 -36.61
CA PHE A 681 -17.51 -22.52 -37.87
C PHE A 681 -17.93 -21.05 -38.07
N GLU A 682 -19.18 -20.71 -37.73
CA GLU A 682 -19.68 -19.34 -37.80
C GLU A 682 -18.97 -18.41 -36.79
N GLU A 683 -18.67 -18.87 -35.57
CA GLU A 683 -17.80 -18.15 -34.63
C GLU A 683 -16.38 -17.99 -35.17
N THR A 684 -15.79 -19.04 -35.73
CA THR A 684 -14.44 -18.98 -36.33
C THR A 684 -14.38 -17.92 -37.44
N ARG A 685 -15.45 -17.80 -38.24
CA ARG A 685 -15.59 -16.75 -39.25
C ARG A 685 -15.77 -15.36 -38.62
N ARG A 686 -16.61 -15.26 -37.59
CA ARG A 686 -16.91 -14.04 -36.83
C ARG A 686 -15.63 -13.43 -36.23
N ARG A 687 -14.79 -14.25 -35.60
CA ARG A 687 -13.49 -13.84 -35.03
C ARG A 687 -12.52 -13.30 -36.09
N ARG A 688 -12.43 -13.93 -37.26
CA ARG A 688 -11.61 -13.43 -38.39
C ARG A 688 -12.11 -12.07 -38.90
N GLU A 689 -13.43 -11.87 -38.94
CA GLU A 689 -14.06 -10.61 -39.35
C GLU A 689 -13.83 -9.49 -38.30
N MET A 690 -13.94 -9.83 -37.00
CA MET A 690 -13.58 -8.95 -35.88
C MET A 690 -12.09 -8.55 -35.92
N ALA A 691 -11.19 -9.50 -36.18
CA ALA A 691 -9.75 -9.25 -36.26
C ALA A 691 -9.39 -8.34 -37.46
N ALA A 692 -10.06 -8.50 -38.60
CA ALA A 692 -9.90 -7.60 -39.74
C ALA A 692 -10.33 -6.16 -39.40
N LEU A 693 -11.50 -5.99 -38.75
CA LEU A 693 -11.97 -4.67 -38.33
C LEU A 693 -11.09 -4.05 -37.23
N ARG A 694 -10.61 -4.85 -36.27
CA ARG A 694 -9.62 -4.41 -35.25
C ARG A 694 -8.24 -4.11 -35.84
N ARG A 695 -7.92 -4.58 -37.05
CA ARG A 695 -6.73 -4.19 -37.83
C ARG A 695 -6.95 -2.84 -38.53
N GLU A 696 -8.09 -2.68 -39.22
CA GLU A 696 -8.42 -1.44 -39.96
C GLU A 696 -8.75 -0.24 -39.07
N LEU A 697 -9.33 -0.45 -37.88
CA LEU A 697 -9.75 0.63 -36.98
C LEU A 697 -8.60 1.26 -36.19
N TYR A 698 -7.63 0.45 -35.77
CA TYR A 698 -6.68 0.77 -34.70
C TYR A 698 -5.20 0.68 -35.11
N GLY A 699 -4.89 0.27 -36.35
CA GLY A 699 -3.51 0.10 -36.81
C GLY A 699 -2.82 -1.14 -36.23
N GLY A 700 -1.50 -1.25 -36.45
CA GLY A 700 -0.67 -2.32 -35.89
C GLY A 700 0.12 -1.84 -34.68
N GLY A 701 -0.09 -2.47 -33.52
CA GLY A 701 0.62 -2.16 -32.28
C GLY A 701 0.12 -3.09 -31.17
N VAL A 702 0.98 -4.02 -30.74
CA VAL A 702 0.70 -5.12 -29.78
C VAL A 702 -0.37 -6.13 -30.26
N GLY A 703 -0.16 -7.43 -29.98
CA GLY A 703 -1.17 -8.50 -30.14
C GLY A 703 -1.63 -8.81 -31.57
N LYS A 704 -0.73 -8.76 -32.58
CA LYS A 704 -1.06 -9.06 -33.99
C LYS A 704 -0.13 -10.03 -34.73
N GLU A 705 1.06 -10.33 -34.18
CA GLU A 705 2.05 -11.25 -34.77
C GLU A 705 2.80 -12.10 -33.72
N GLY A 706 2.48 -11.95 -32.43
CA GLY A 706 3.13 -12.72 -31.37
C GLY A 706 2.52 -14.11 -31.20
N LYS A 707 3.26 -15.00 -30.54
CA LYS A 707 2.96 -16.43 -30.45
C LYS A 707 1.58 -16.67 -29.83
N LEU A 708 1.26 -15.97 -28.73
CA LEU A 708 0.03 -16.17 -27.97
C LEU A 708 -1.19 -15.65 -28.72
N ALA A 709 -1.08 -14.51 -29.43
CA ALA A 709 -2.16 -14.00 -30.28
C ALA A 709 -2.41 -14.84 -31.56
N THR A 710 -1.58 -15.86 -31.82
CA THR A 710 -1.76 -16.81 -32.93
C THR A 710 -2.07 -18.25 -32.48
N ASP A 711 -2.04 -18.52 -31.18
CA ASP A 711 -2.30 -19.85 -30.61
C ASP A 711 -3.82 -20.03 -30.34
N PRO A 712 -4.49 -21.02 -30.98
CA PRO A 712 -5.91 -21.30 -30.74
C PRO A 712 -6.26 -21.67 -29.29
N GLU A 713 -5.29 -21.99 -28.43
CA GLU A 713 -5.52 -22.18 -27.00
C GLU A 713 -5.75 -20.86 -26.24
N TRP A 714 -5.45 -19.70 -26.83
CA TRP A 714 -5.62 -18.37 -26.21
C TRP A 714 -6.75 -17.54 -26.82
N ASP A 715 -7.49 -18.13 -27.76
CA ASP A 715 -8.52 -17.50 -28.59
C ASP A 715 -9.77 -17.02 -27.80
N ASP A 716 -9.94 -17.43 -26.54
CA ASP A 716 -10.96 -16.95 -25.59
C ASP A 716 -10.46 -15.84 -24.64
N VAL A 717 -9.14 -15.61 -24.55
CA VAL A 717 -8.54 -14.64 -23.63
C VAL A 717 -8.32 -13.30 -24.34
N VAL A 718 -8.93 -12.23 -23.81
CA VAL A 718 -8.70 -10.87 -24.31
C VAL A 718 -7.51 -10.26 -23.56
N PRO A 719 -6.37 -9.98 -24.21
CA PRO A 719 -5.18 -9.46 -23.53
C PRO A 719 -5.39 -8.05 -22.98
N VAL A 720 -4.85 -7.79 -21.78
CA VAL A 720 -4.89 -6.50 -21.09
C VAL A 720 -3.55 -5.79 -21.31
N VAL A 721 -3.50 -4.85 -22.26
CA VAL A 721 -2.31 -4.05 -22.56
C VAL A 721 -1.98 -3.12 -21.38
N LEU A 722 -0.69 -2.83 -21.17
CA LEU A 722 -0.26 -1.79 -20.23
C LEU A 722 -0.18 -0.47 -20.99
N GLU A 723 -0.97 0.52 -20.56
CA GLU A 723 -0.93 1.88 -21.10
C GLU A 723 -0.24 2.77 -20.07
N GLU A 724 1.01 3.16 -20.34
CA GLU A 724 1.76 4.11 -19.51
C GLU A 724 1.34 5.55 -19.87
N PRO A 725 1.19 6.46 -18.89
CA PRO A 725 0.77 7.84 -19.16
C PRO A 725 1.84 8.64 -19.90
N GLU A 726 1.40 9.63 -20.68
CA GLU A 726 2.30 10.53 -21.40
C GLU A 726 3.24 11.27 -20.43
N GLY A 727 4.54 11.15 -20.65
CA GLY A 727 5.58 11.68 -19.75
C GLY A 727 6.03 10.75 -18.62
N ALA A 728 5.65 9.46 -18.63
CA ALA A 728 6.11 8.47 -17.64
C ALA A 728 7.65 8.40 -17.53
N LEU A 729 8.18 8.79 -16.36
CA LEU A 729 9.60 9.06 -16.11
C LEU A 729 10.55 7.85 -16.27
N ALA A 730 10.02 6.64 -16.33
CA ALA A 730 10.78 5.40 -16.44
C ALA A 730 10.12 4.38 -17.41
N ALA A 731 9.36 4.88 -18.40
CA ALA A 731 8.64 4.05 -19.38
C ALA A 731 9.57 3.01 -20.03
N ILE A 732 9.22 1.72 -19.90
CA ILE A 732 10.06 0.64 -20.41
C ILE A 732 9.61 0.25 -21.82
N ALA A 733 10.50 0.43 -22.80
CA ALA A 733 10.33 -0.07 -24.15
C ALA A 733 10.44 -1.61 -24.20
N TYR A 734 9.43 -2.31 -23.68
CA TYR A 734 9.40 -3.77 -23.57
C TYR A 734 9.50 -4.45 -24.95
N PRO A 735 10.27 -5.56 -25.07
CA PRO A 735 10.22 -6.42 -26.24
C PRO A 735 8.79 -6.88 -26.54
N ALA A 736 8.41 -6.94 -27.81
CA ALA A 736 7.02 -7.22 -28.21
C ALA A 736 6.48 -8.57 -27.67
N GLU A 737 7.33 -9.59 -27.61
CA GLU A 737 7.01 -10.90 -27.02
C GLU A 737 6.73 -10.82 -25.51
N TYR A 738 7.54 -10.04 -24.78
CA TYR A 738 7.34 -9.79 -23.35
C TYR A 738 6.07 -8.95 -23.09
N ALA A 739 5.85 -7.92 -23.89
CA ALA A 739 4.66 -7.07 -23.81
C ALA A 739 3.36 -7.87 -24.10
N GLU A 740 3.39 -8.78 -25.09
CA GLU A 740 2.30 -9.72 -25.35
C GLU A 740 2.08 -10.66 -24.17
N ALA A 741 3.11 -11.39 -23.73
CA ALA A 741 2.98 -12.37 -22.66
C ALA A 741 2.48 -11.75 -21.35
N MET A 742 3.00 -10.56 -20.97
CA MET A 742 2.50 -9.81 -19.82
C MET A 742 1.05 -9.31 -19.99
N SER A 743 0.59 -9.07 -21.22
CA SER A 743 -0.81 -8.68 -21.48
C SER A 743 -1.80 -9.84 -21.35
N TYR A 744 -1.40 -11.04 -21.77
CA TYR A 744 -2.14 -12.28 -21.49
C TYR A 744 -2.10 -12.63 -20.00
N LEU A 745 -0.96 -12.43 -19.32
CA LEU A 745 -0.82 -12.70 -17.89
C LEU A 745 -1.79 -11.86 -17.07
N ARG A 746 -1.85 -10.55 -17.33
CA ARG A 746 -2.81 -9.64 -16.66
C ARG A 746 -4.26 -10.10 -16.85
N ALA A 747 -4.62 -10.58 -18.04
CA ALA A 747 -5.96 -11.09 -18.32
C ALA A 747 -6.31 -12.35 -17.51
N VAL A 748 -5.45 -13.38 -17.50
CA VAL A 748 -5.72 -14.62 -16.74
C VAL A 748 -5.66 -14.39 -15.22
N MET A 749 -4.77 -13.51 -14.74
CA MET A 749 -4.72 -13.09 -13.35
C MET A 749 -6.01 -12.40 -12.92
N GLN A 750 -6.55 -11.50 -13.74
CA GLN A 750 -7.82 -10.81 -13.48
C GLN A 750 -9.00 -11.80 -13.46
N ALA A 751 -8.99 -12.81 -14.34
CA ALA A 751 -9.95 -13.90 -14.35
C ALA A 751 -9.76 -14.93 -13.20
N LYS A 752 -8.62 -14.88 -12.49
CA LYS A 752 -8.18 -15.88 -11.50
C LYS A 752 -8.15 -17.30 -12.07
N GLU A 753 -7.72 -17.45 -13.32
CA GLU A 753 -7.62 -18.74 -14.00
C GLU A 753 -6.44 -19.55 -13.44
N TYR A 754 -6.65 -20.82 -13.12
CA TYR A 754 -5.57 -21.75 -12.79
C TYR A 754 -5.61 -22.92 -13.77
N SER A 755 -4.62 -23.02 -14.66
CA SER A 755 -4.68 -23.91 -15.82
C SER A 755 -3.29 -24.31 -16.37
N PRO A 756 -3.19 -25.40 -17.14
CA PRO A 756 -1.94 -25.79 -17.80
C PRO A 756 -1.40 -24.72 -18.77
N ARG A 757 -2.27 -23.90 -19.39
CA ARG A 757 -1.84 -22.77 -20.23
C ARG A 757 -1.23 -21.64 -19.41
N CYS A 758 -1.78 -21.34 -18.23
CA CYS A 758 -1.19 -20.38 -17.29
C CYS A 758 0.18 -20.82 -16.77
N LEU A 759 0.42 -22.12 -16.58
CA LEU A 759 1.76 -22.63 -16.23
C LEU A 759 2.78 -22.40 -17.34
N ARG A 760 2.46 -22.72 -18.60
CA ARG A 760 3.36 -22.44 -19.74
C ARG A 760 3.59 -20.93 -19.94
N LEU A 761 2.57 -20.10 -19.69
CA LEU A 761 2.71 -18.65 -19.76
C LEU A 761 3.65 -18.12 -18.65
N THR A 762 3.49 -18.57 -17.40
CA THR A 762 4.38 -18.14 -16.31
C THR A 762 5.82 -18.61 -16.53
N GLU A 763 6.02 -19.82 -17.04
CA GLU A 763 7.34 -20.34 -17.46
C GLU A 763 7.99 -19.47 -18.53
N HIS A 764 7.27 -19.18 -19.61
CA HIS A 764 7.77 -18.33 -20.71
C HIS A 764 8.15 -16.92 -20.23
N ILE A 765 7.35 -16.32 -19.35
CA ILE A 765 7.63 -14.99 -18.78
C ILE A 765 8.80 -15.04 -17.79
N ILE A 766 8.93 -16.11 -17.00
CA ILE A 766 10.09 -16.33 -16.11
C ILE A 766 11.38 -16.48 -16.91
N GLY A 767 11.36 -17.19 -18.06
CA GLY A 767 12.51 -17.29 -18.96
C GLY A 767 12.93 -15.96 -19.60
N MET A 768 12.02 -14.97 -19.68
CA MET A 768 12.34 -13.61 -20.16
C MET A 768 12.71 -12.63 -19.03
N ASN A 769 12.11 -12.77 -17.84
CA ASN A 769 12.36 -11.94 -16.67
C ASN A 769 12.11 -12.72 -15.37
N PRO A 770 13.12 -13.47 -14.87
CA PRO A 770 12.96 -14.26 -13.66
C PRO A 770 12.92 -13.40 -12.39
N ALA A 771 13.17 -12.09 -12.46
CA ALA A 771 13.03 -11.19 -11.31
C ALA A 771 11.58 -10.75 -11.05
N HIS A 772 10.63 -11.02 -11.97
CA HIS A 772 9.26 -10.52 -11.87
C HIS A 772 8.42 -11.30 -10.85
N TYR A 773 8.55 -10.92 -9.57
CA TYR A 773 7.92 -11.57 -8.40
C TYR A 773 6.43 -11.95 -8.56
N THR A 774 5.61 -11.11 -9.18
CA THR A 774 4.19 -11.38 -9.43
C THR A 774 3.95 -12.68 -10.23
N VAL A 775 4.83 -12.99 -11.19
CA VAL A 775 4.74 -14.19 -12.05
C VAL A 775 4.98 -15.44 -11.23
N TRP A 776 5.95 -15.40 -10.31
CA TRP A 776 6.27 -16.49 -9.39
C TRP A 776 5.14 -16.77 -8.39
N LEU A 777 4.56 -15.73 -7.80
CA LEU A 777 3.40 -15.87 -6.91
C LEU A 777 2.20 -16.49 -7.65
N TYR A 778 1.96 -16.08 -8.90
CA TYR A 778 0.90 -16.67 -9.72
C TYR A 778 1.23 -18.09 -10.20
N ARG A 779 2.50 -18.42 -10.45
CA ARG A 779 2.94 -19.79 -10.76
C ARG A 779 2.74 -20.71 -9.55
N ALA A 780 3.16 -20.31 -8.35
CA ALA A 780 2.91 -21.07 -7.12
C ALA A 780 1.40 -21.32 -6.91
N ALA A 781 0.57 -20.30 -7.10
CA ALA A 781 -0.89 -20.45 -7.04
C ALA A 781 -1.42 -21.47 -8.07
N ASN A 782 -0.91 -21.46 -9.31
CA ASN A 782 -1.24 -22.46 -10.33
C ASN A 782 -0.81 -23.88 -9.93
N VAL A 783 0.45 -24.06 -9.49
CA VAL A 783 1.01 -25.36 -9.05
C VAL A 783 0.16 -25.98 -7.95
N PHE A 784 -0.21 -25.19 -6.93
CA PHE A 784 -1.02 -25.67 -5.80
C PHE A 784 -2.49 -25.89 -6.17
N ALA A 785 -3.10 -25.01 -6.97
CA ALA A 785 -4.50 -25.16 -7.40
C ALA A 785 -4.70 -26.38 -8.34
N LEU A 786 -3.74 -26.64 -9.22
CA LEU A 786 -3.72 -27.80 -10.12
C LEU A 786 -3.22 -29.08 -9.43
N LYS A 787 -2.70 -28.99 -8.20
CA LYS A 787 -2.14 -30.10 -7.40
C LYS A 787 -1.05 -30.88 -8.15
N LEU A 788 -0.15 -30.16 -8.82
CA LEU A 788 0.98 -30.80 -9.50
C LEU A 788 1.94 -31.45 -8.50
N PRO A 789 2.67 -32.52 -8.89
CA PRO A 789 3.73 -33.08 -8.07
C PRO A 789 4.82 -32.04 -7.84
N ILE A 790 5.03 -31.65 -6.57
CA ILE A 790 6.05 -30.67 -6.22
C ILE A 790 7.47 -31.11 -6.62
N PRO A 791 7.87 -32.41 -6.58
CA PRO A 791 9.16 -32.85 -7.11
C PRO A 791 9.39 -32.49 -8.59
N ASP A 792 8.36 -32.51 -9.44
CA ASP A 792 8.48 -32.18 -10.87
C ASP A 792 8.74 -30.67 -11.06
N GLU A 793 8.04 -29.83 -10.28
CA GLU A 793 8.24 -28.38 -10.27
C GLU A 793 9.60 -27.99 -9.63
N ILE A 794 10.11 -28.75 -8.65
CA ILE A 794 11.47 -28.59 -8.12
C ILE A 794 12.50 -28.98 -9.18
N ALA A 795 12.29 -30.07 -9.93
CA ALA A 795 13.17 -30.48 -11.02
C ALA A 795 13.23 -29.42 -12.14
N TRP A 796 12.08 -28.86 -12.53
CA TRP A 796 12.00 -27.70 -13.43
C TRP A 796 12.78 -26.49 -12.86
N LEU A 797 12.56 -26.17 -11.59
CA LEU A 797 13.20 -25.03 -10.92
C LEU A 797 14.72 -25.17 -10.82
N ASN A 798 15.26 -26.39 -10.75
CA ASN A 798 16.72 -26.62 -10.78
C ASN A 798 17.36 -26.05 -12.04
N HIS A 799 16.73 -26.23 -13.21
CA HIS A 799 17.24 -25.71 -14.48
C HIS A 799 17.21 -24.17 -14.50
N VAL A 800 16.07 -23.57 -14.15
CA VAL A 800 15.91 -22.10 -14.09
C VAL A 800 16.90 -21.47 -13.10
N ALA A 801 17.19 -22.14 -11.99
CA ALA A 801 18.14 -21.69 -10.96
C ALA A 801 19.61 -21.78 -11.39
N LEU A 802 20.00 -22.80 -12.15
CA LEU A 802 21.35 -22.91 -12.73
C LEU A 802 21.60 -21.80 -13.77
N GLU A 803 20.59 -21.49 -14.59
CA GLU A 803 20.66 -20.38 -15.55
C GLU A 803 20.65 -19.00 -14.86
N ASN A 804 20.07 -18.88 -13.66
CA ASN A 804 19.81 -17.61 -12.99
C ASN A 804 20.27 -17.59 -11.52
N LEU A 805 21.55 -17.91 -11.30
CA LEU A 805 22.19 -18.12 -9.99
C LEU A 805 21.85 -17.06 -8.91
N LYS A 806 21.64 -15.78 -9.30
CA LYS A 806 21.49 -14.62 -8.40
C LYS A 806 20.10 -13.99 -8.50
N ASN A 807 19.10 -14.71 -8.04
CA ASN A 807 17.69 -14.33 -8.13
C ASN A 807 16.93 -14.67 -6.84
N TYR A 808 16.34 -13.68 -6.17
CA TYR A 808 15.60 -13.91 -4.92
C TYR A 808 14.31 -14.72 -5.10
N GLN A 809 13.62 -14.55 -6.23
CA GLN A 809 12.32 -15.11 -6.49
C GLN A 809 12.37 -16.64 -6.67
N ILE A 810 13.43 -17.15 -7.32
CA ILE A 810 13.72 -18.58 -7.46
C ILE A 810 13.84 -19.26 -6.09
N TRP A 811 14.66 -18.72 -5.19
CA TRP A 811 14.86 -19.30 -3.86
C TRP A 811 13.65 -19.13 -2.94
N HIS A 812 12.87 -18.05 -3.12
CA HIS A 812 11.58 -17.90 -2.44
C HIS A 812 10.54 -18.92 -2.93
N HIS A 813 10.43 -19.13 -4.25
CA HIS A 813 9.57 -20.16 -4.84
C HIS A 813 9.97 -21.55 -4.36
N ARG A 814 11.27 -21.87 -4.33
CA ARG A 814 11.78 -23.15 -3.76
C ARG A 814 11.35 -23.34 -2.31
N HIS A 815 11.46 -22.30 -1.48
CA HIS A 815 10.98 -22.33 -0.10
C HIS A 815 9.45 -22.54 -0.02
N LEU A 816 8.64 -21.93 -0.88
CA LEU A 816 7.19 -22.18 -0.92
C LEU A 816 6.87 -23.63 -1.30
N LEU A 817 7.62 -24.21 -2.24
CA LEU A 817 7.50 -25.62 -2.64
C LEU A 817 7.86 -26.55 -1.47
N VAL A 818 8.98 -26.33 -0.77
CA VAL A 818 9.38 -27.15 0.39
C VAL A 818 8.40 -27.03 1.56
N GLU A 819 7.85 -25.85 1.84
CA GLU A 819 6.82 -25.70 2.89
C GLU A 819 5.54 -26.49 2.59
N ASN A 820 5.19 -26.67 1.31
CA ASN A 820 4.02 -27.47 0.91
C ASN A 820 4.33 -28.95 0.70
N TYR A 821 5.58 -29.32 0.37
CA TYR A 821 5.99 -30.70 0.14
C TYR A 821 6.38 -31.42 1.44
N PHE A 822 7.09 -30.75 2.36
CA PHE A 822 7.54 -31.36 3.61
C PHE A 822 6.41 -32.05 4.41
N PRO A 823 5.20 -31.46 4.58
CA PRO A 823 4.08 -32.14 5.25
C PRO A 823 3.63 -33.46 4.59
N THR A 824 3.95 -33.69 3.32
CA THR A 824 3.61 -34.94 2.60
C THR A 824 4.64 -36.06 2.80
N ILE A 825 5.86 -35.73 3.24
CA ILE A 825 6.94 -36.67 3.55
C ILE A 825 7.31 -36.71 5.05
N ALA A 826 6.74 -35.84 5.88
CA ALA A 826 7.11 -35.66 7.29
C ALA A 826 6.98 -36.91 8.18
N SER A 827 6.25 -37.94 7.74
CA SER A 827 6.09 -39.24 8.43
C SER A 827 7.04 -40.34 7.93
N ASP A 828 7.86 -40.06 6.92
CA ASP A 828 8.72 -41.03 6.23
C ASP A 828 10.19 -40.56 6.30
N PRO A 829 11.01 -41.12 7.21
CA PRO A 829 12.42 -40.76 7.36
C PRO A 829 13.26 -41.03 6.11
N ASP A 830 12.94 -42.06 5.34
CA ASP A 830 13.68 -42.43 4.13
C ASP A 830 13.38 -41.43 3.00
N ALA A 831 12.12 -40.99 2.86
CA ALA A 831 11.75 -39.91 1.95
C ALA A 831 12.37 -38.56 2.34
N ILE A 832 12.43 -38.23 3.63
CA ILE A 832 13.14 -37.03 4.12
C ILE A 832 14.64 -37.11 3.81
N SER A 833 15.27 -38.27 4.04
CA SER A 833 16.69 -38.50 3.77
C SER A 833 17.01 -38.40 2.27
N ALA A 834 16.19 -39.03 1.41
CA ALA A 834 16.32 -38.94 -0.04
C ALA A 834 16.13 -37.50 -0.55
N PHE A 835 15.16 -36.76 0.00
CA PHE A 835 14.95 -35.36 -0.35
C PHE A 835 16.13 -34.47 0.10
N ALA A 836 16.62 -34.64 1.33
CA ALA A 836 17.81 -33.93 1.84
C ALA A 836 19.05 -34.20 0.98
N ALA A 837 19.25 -35.44 0.53
CA ALA A 837 20.33 -35.80 -0.38
C ALA A 837 20.19 -35.13 -1.76
N SER A 838 18.99 -35.11 -2.33
CA SER A 838 18.73 -34.46 -3.63
C SER A 838 18.89 -32.94 -3.59
N GLU A 839 18.44 -32.28 -2.52
CA GLU A 839 18.68 -30.86 -2.31
C GLU A 839 20.17 -30.59 -2.13
N ARG A 840 20.88 -31.33 -1.27
CA ARG A 840 22.32 -31.13 -1.00
C ARG A 840 23.17 -31.27 -2.26
N GLU A 841 22.87 -32.24 -3.13
CA GLU A 841 23.55 -32.38 -4.42
C GLU A 841 23.25 -31.20 -5.37
N PHE A 842 22.00 -30.75 -5.45
CA PHE A 842 21.66 -29.55 -6.24
C PHE A 842 22.33 -28.27 -5.71
N LEU A 843 22.36 -28.05 -4.39
CA LEU A 843 23.06 -26.89 -3.81
C LEU A 843 24.57 -26.97 -4.04
N ARG A 844 25.16 -28.18 -4.05
CA ARG A 844 26.58 -28.39 -4.42
C ARG A 844 26.86 -27.96 -5.86
N GLN A 845 25.94 -28.20 -6.79
CA GLN A 845 26.07 -27.75 -8.19
C GLN A 845 26.05 -26.22 -8.30
N ILE A 846 25.10 -25.53 -7.65
CA ILE A 846 25.07 -24.06 -7.65
C ILE A 846 26.31 -23.46 -6.97
N LEU A 847 26.80 -24.07 -5.88
CA LEU A 847 28.01 -23.63 -5.17
C LEU A 847 29.32 -23.91 -5.92
N ALA A 848 29.33 -24.81 -6.91
CA ALA A 848 30.47 -24.98 -7.79
C ALA A 848 30.64 -23.79 -8.76
N GLU A 849 29.52 -23.20 -9.21
CA GLU A 849 29.51 -22.00 -10.07
C GLU A 849 29.73 -20.70 -9.26
N ASP A 850 29.15 -20.59 -8.05
CA ASP A 850 29.45 -19.51 -7.12
C ASP A 850 29.45 -19.98 -5.66
N THR A 851 30.65 -20.30 -5.17
CA THR A 851 30.93 -20.73 -3.79
C THR A 851 30.46 -19.75 -2.71
N LYS A 852 30.15 -18.50 -3.08
CA LYS A 852 29.78 -17.39 -2.18
C LYS A 852 28.35 -16.88 -2.46
N ASN A 853 27.54 -17.66 -3.19
CA ASN A 853 26.13 -17.36 -3.46
C ASN A 853 25.29 -17.27 -2.18
N TYR A 854 24.98 -16.04 -1.76
CA TYR A 854 24.26 -15.76 -0.51
C TYR A 854 22.88 -16.42 -0.42
N HIS A 855 22.16 -16.51 -1.55
CA HIS A 855 20.82 -17.12 -1.57
C HIS A 855 20.89 -18.61 -1.24
N VAL A 856 21.87 -19.32 -1.82
CA VAL A 856 22.11 -20.74 -1.56
C VAL A 856 22.47 -20.97 -0.10
N TRP A 857 23.42 -20.20 0.45
CA TRP A 857 23.83 -20.34 1.84
C TRP A 857 22.67 -20.10 2.81
N SER A 858 21.86 -19.05 2.58
CA SER A 858 20.66 -18.80 3.39
C SER A 858 19.61 -19.92 3.28
N TYR A 859 19.41 -20.47 2.08
CA TYR A 859 18.47 -21.57 1.85
C TYR A 859 18.98 -22.91 2.42
N ARG A 860 20.29 -23.17 2.37
CA ARG A 860 20.95 -24.33 2.99
C ARG A 860 20.76 -24.31 4.50
N SER A 861 20.96 -23.17 5.18
CA SER A 861 20.69 -23.05 6.62
C SER A 861 19.21 -23.25 6.96
N TYR A 862 18.28 -22.79 6.12
CA TYR A 862 16.85 -23.10 6.25
C TYR A 862 16.58 -24.61 6.13
N LEU A 863 17.11 -25.29 5.11
CA LEU A 863 16.91 -26.72 4.90
C LEU A 863 17.46 -27.57 6.06
N VAL A 864 18.63 -27.21 6.61
CA VAL A 864 19.19 -27.90 7.79
C VAL A 864 18.20 -27.87 8.95
N GLY A 865 17.58 -26.72 9.22
CA GLY A 865 16.54 -26.59 10.24
C GLY A 865 15.24 -27.32 9.88
N LYS A 866 14.81 -27.24 8.62
CA LYS A 866 13.56 -27.83 8.13
C LYS A 866 13.58 -29.36 8.10
N LEU A 867 14.71 -29.95 7.74
CA LEU A 867 14.92 -31.39 7.54
C LEU A 867 15.73 -32.03 8.68
N GLY A 868 15.98 -31.30 9.78
CA GLY A 868 16.65 -31.82 10.99
C GLY A 868 18.13 -32.20 10.82
N GLN A 869 18.81 -31.67 9.81
CA GLN A 869 20.15 -32.14 9.38
C GLN A 869 21.33 -31.60 10.21
N PHE A 870 21.10 -30.99 11.37
CA PHE A 870 22.18 -30.43 12.22
C PHE A 870 23.22 -31.47 12.63
N GLY A 871 22.82 -32.74 12.82
CA GLY A 871 23.70 -33.87 13.11
C GLY A 871 24.17 -34.68 11.89
N SER A 872 23.92 -34.21 10.65
CA SER A 872 24.34 -34.93 9.44
C SER A 872 25.85 -34.84 9.27
N ALA A 873 26.53 -35.99 9.35
CA ALA A 873 27.96 -36.10 9.08
C ALA A 873 28.28 -35.74 7.62
N GLU A 874 27.37 -36.05 6.69
CA GLU A 874 27.49 -35.75 5.26
C GLU A 874 27.44 -34.25 4.98
N GLU A 875 26.59 -33.51 5.72
CA GLU A 875 26.53 -32.05 5.61
C GLU A 875 27.78 -31.40 6.20
N LEU A 876 28.28 -31.87 7.35
CA LEU A 876 29.52 -31.36 7.95
C LEU A 876 30.75 -31.62 7.05
N GLN A 877 30.88 -32.85 6.53
CA GLN A 877 31.95 -33.23 5.57
C GLN A 877 31.90 -32.39 4.29
N ALA A 878 30.70 -32.09 3.77
CA ALA A 878 30.54 -31.23 2.61
C ALA A 878 30.97 -29.77 2.86
N ILE A 879 30.98 -29.31 4.11
CA ILE A 879 31.52 -27.99 4.50
C ILE A 879 33.02 -28.05 4.76
N GLU A 880 33.52 -29.14 5.35
CA GLU A 880 34.95 -29.39 5.53
C GLU A 880 35.68 -29.39 4.18
N ALA A 881 35.15 -30.12 3.19
CA ALA A 881 35.68 -30.12 1.82
C ALA A 881 35.74 -28.71 1.20
N MET A 882 34.72 -27.86 1.44
CA MET A 882 34.70 -26.48 0.94
C MET A 882 35.68 -25.53 1.67
N ILE A 883 36.05 -25.85 2.92
CA ILE A 883 37.08 -25.12 3.69
C ILE A 883 38.49 -25.62 3.32
N ASP A 884 38.64 -26.89 2.99
CA ASP A 884 39.91 -27.45 2.51
C ASP A 884 40.22 -27.02 1.06
N GLU A 885 39.21 -26.78 0.22
CA GLU A 885 39.34 -26.21 -1.12
C GLU A 885 39.63 -24.70 -1.12
N ASP A 886 38.82 -23.88 -0.42
CA ASP A 886 39.13 -22.47 -0.15
C ASP A 886 39.00 -22.15 1.34
N VAL A 887 40.13 -22.19 2.05
CA VAL A 887 40.21 -21.82 3.48
C VAL A 887 39.77 -20.38 3.74
N ARG A 888 39.70 -19.51 2.73
CA ARG A 888 39.19 -18.13 2.83
C ARG A 888 37.69 -18.03 2.58
N ASN A 889 36.98 -19.13 2.31
CA ASN A 889 35.54 -19.16 2.09
C ASN A 889 34.76 -18.91 3.40
N ASN A 890 34.60 -17.64 3.75
CA ASN A 890 33.88 -17.20 4.95
C ASN A 890 32.43 -17.72 5.00
N SER A 891 31.79 -18.02 3.86
CA SER A 891 30.44 -18.59 3.84
C SER A 891 30.43 -20.03 4.36
N ALA A 892 31.40 -20.86 3.95
CA ALA A 892 31.56 -22.21 4.49
C ALA A 892 31.90 -22.19 5.99
N TRP A 893 32.82 -21.31 6.42
CA TRP A 893 33.10 -21.09 7.86
C TRP A 893 31.86 -20.66 8.66
N SER A 894 31.07 -19.74 8.12
CA SER A 894 29.84 -19.26 8.77
C SER A 894 28.78 -20.36 8.84
N HIS A 895 28.69 -21.24 7.85
CA HIS A 895 27.75 -22.37 7.86
C HIS A 895 28.24 -23.50 8.78
N ARG A 896 29.55 -23.77 8.88
CA ARG A 896 30.12 -24.65 9.93
C ARG A 896 29.74 -24.14 11.32
N PHE A 897 29.88 -22.83 11.56
CA PHE A 897 29.54 -22.23 12.85
C PHE A 897 28.05 -22.41 13.17
N PHE A 898 27.19 -22.20 12.17
CA PHE A 898 25.75 -22.45 12.28
C PHE A 898 25.45 -23.92 12.59
N LEU A 899 26.01 -24.89 11.85
CA LEU A 899 25.82 -26.33 12.09
C LEU A 899 26.18 -26.72 13.53
N VAL A 900 27.41 -26.40 13.94
CA VAL A 900 27.94 -26.85 15.24
C VAL A 900 27.31 -26.09 16.40
N PHE A 901 27.26 -24.76 16.35
CA PHE A 901 26.83 -23.94 17.49
C PHE A 901 25.34 -23.59 17.51
N SER A 902 24.55 -24.10 16.55
CA SER A 902 23.08 -23.99 16.54
C SER A 902 22.35 -25.33 16.59
N ASN A 903 23.05 -26.48 16.66
CA ASN A 903 22.43 -27.80 16.79
C ASN A 903 21.48 -27.85 18.02
N PRO A 904 20.16 -28.06 17.85
CA PRO A 904 19.18 -28.08 18.93
C PRO A 904 19.49 -29.06 20.08
N GLU A 905 20.27 -30.11 19.84
CA GLU A 905 20.71 -31.04 20.89
C GLU A 905 21.52 -30.32 21.98
N HIS A 906 22.42 -29.41 21.61
CA HIS A 906 23.37 -28.78 22.52
C HIS A 906 23.49 -27.24 22.44
N ALA A 907 22.78 -26.57 21.55
CA ALA A 907 22.57 -25.12 21.56
C ALA A 907 21.32 -24.73 22.37
N THR A 908 21.36 -23.57 23.02
CA THR A 908 20.23 -23.00 23.77
C THR A 908 19.46 -21.99 22.90
N PRO A 909 18.17 -22.22 22.59
CA PRO A 909 17.39 -21.32 21.74
C PRO A 909 17.39 -19.88 22.25
N GLY A 910 17.76 -18.94 21.37
CA GLY A 910 17.77 -17.51 21.65
C GLY A 910 19.09 -16.93 22.19
N VAL A 911 20.05 -17.76 22.61
CA VAL A 911 21.40 -17.27 23.00
C VAL A 911 22.18 -16.86 21.76
N ALA A 912 22.73 -15.65 21.72
CA ALA A 912 23.39 -15.11 20.55
C ALA A 912 24.65 -15.90 20.14
N ALA A 913 25.13 -15.67 18.91
CA ALA A 913 26.42 -16.17 18.44
C ALA A 913 27.61 -15.51 19.17
N THR A 914 27.40 -14.32 19.76
CA THR A 914 28.37 -13.53 20.51
C THR A 914 28.26 -13.72 22.03
N GLU A 915 27.51 -14.72 22.49
CA GLU A 915 27.24 -14.99 23.90
C GLU A 915 27.64 -16.44 24.26
N PRO A 916 28.15 -16.69 25.48
CA PRO A 916 28.49 -18.03 25.94
C PRO A 916 27.22 -18.86 26.16
N ASP A 917 27.26 -20.13 25.75
CA ASP A 917 26.15 -21.08 25.86
C ASP A 917 26.59 -22.31 26.67
N PRO A 918 26.26 -22.36 27.98
CA PRO A 918 26.70 -23.44 28.88
C PRO A 918 26.21 -24.85 28.49
N LYS A 919 25.28 -24.96 27.52
CA LYS A 919 24.77 -26.24 27.02
C LYS A 919 25.73 -26.88 26.00
N VAL A 920 26.64 -26.11 25.39
CA VAL A 920 27.60 -26.61 24.39
C VAL A 920 28.71 -27.43 25.08
N PRO A 921 28.91 -28.72 24.74
CA PRO A 921 29.94 -29.55 25.36
C PRO A 921 31.34 -28.99 25.13
N GLN A 922 32.14 -28.94 26.19
CA GLN A 922 33.53 -28.46 26.06
C GLN A 922 34.36 -29.30 25.08
N ALA A 923 34.09 -30.60 24.93
CA ALA A 923 34.74 -31.45 23.93
C ALA A 923 34.47 -31.01 22.46
N VAL A 924 33.31 -30.41 22.19
CA VAL A 924 33.01 -29.80 20.87
C VAL A 924 33.80 -28.49 20.72
N VAL A 925 33.87 -27.68 21.78
CA VAL A 925 34.69 -26.46 21.81
C VAL A 925 36.19 -26.78 21.60
N ASP A 926 36.69 -27.84 22.24
CA ASP A 926 38.06 -28.33 22.07
C ASP A 926 38.34 -28.72 20.61
N TRP A 927 37.47 -29.53 20.00
CA TRP A 927 37.63 -29.96 18.61
C TRP A 927 37.58 -28.80 17.61
N GLU A 928 36.63 -27.87 17.77
CA GLU A 928 36.50 -26.69 16.91
C GLU A 928 37.65 -25.69 17.09
N VAL A 929 38.23 -25.58 18.28
CA VAL A 929 39.41 -24.75 18.54
C VAL A 929 40.65 -25.33 17.85
N GLU A 930 40.90 -26.64 17.93
CA GLU A 930 42.02 -27.26 17.22
C GLU A 930 41.82 -27.28 15.70
N TYR A 931 40.61 -27.54 15.21
CA TYR A 931 40.28 -27.42 13.78
C TYR A 931 40.55 -25.99 13.26
N ALA A 932 40.11 -24.97 14.01
CA ALA A 932 40.37 -23.57 13.63
C ALA A 932 41.87 -23.24 13.61
N LYS A 933 42.66 -23.71 14.59
CA LYS A 933 44.12 -23.56 14.61
C LYS A 933 44.78 -24.22 13.39
N GLU A 934 44.40 -25.46 13.07
CA GLU A 934 44.92 -26.21 11.92
C GLU A 934 44.74 -25.41 10.62
N LYS A 935 43.52 -24.93 10.35
CA LYS A 935 43.24 -24.16 9.13
C LYS A 935 43.82 -22.74 9.15
N ILE A 936 44.04 -22.14 10.33
CA ILE A 936 44.78 -20.87 10.46
C ILE A 936 46.24 -21.05 10.02
N LEU A 937 46.91 -22.15 10.38
CA LEU A 937 48.30 -22.42 9.97
C LEU A 937 48.47 -22.48 8.44
N LEU A 938 47.44 -22.92 7.70
CA LEU A 938 47.44 -22.93 6.22
C LEU A 938 47.40 -21.52 5.61
N ALA A 939 46.88 -20.52 6.34
CA ALA A 939 46.81 -19.14 5.87
C ALA A 939 46.75 -18.13 7.04
N PRO A 940 47.86 -17.82 7.73
CA PRO A 940 47.83 -17.05 8.98
C PRO A 940 47.19 -15.66 8.90
N GLN A 941 47.25 -14.99 7.74
CA GLN A 941 46.64 -13.68 7.49
C GLN A 941 45.19 -13.75 6.93
N ASN A 942 44.56 -14.94 6.93
CA ASN A 942 43.16 -15.14 6.57
C ASN A 942 42.22 -14.83 7.73
N GLN A 943 41.38 -13.81 7.62
CA GLN A 943 40.48 -13.42 8.71
C GLN A 943 39.46 -14.51 9.10
N SER A 944 39.00 -15.35 8.16
CA SER A 944 37.88 -16.27 8.38
C SER A 944 38.13 -17.25 9.53
N GLY A 945 39.31 -17.88 9.58
CA GLY A 945 39.69 -18.79 10.67
C GLY A 945 39.82 -18.10 12.02
N TRP A 946 40.38 -16.87 12.09
CA TRP A 946 40.49 -16.10 13.33
C TRP A 946 39.13 -15.64 13.87
N ASN A 947 38.22 -15.21 12.98
CA ASN A 947 36.84 -14.91 13.35
C ASN A 947 36.14 -16.15 13.91
N TYR A 948 36.33 -17.32 13.28
CA TYR A 948 35.76 -18.58 13.73
C TYR A 948 36.30 -19.02 15.09
N LEU A 949 37.62 -18.99 15.28
CA LEU A 949 38.29 -19.30 16.54
C LEU A 949 37.77 -18.42 17.69
N ARG A 950 37.68 -17.10 17.46
CA ARG A 950 37.08 -16.14 18.41
C ARG A 950 35.64 -16.52 18.75
N GLY A 951 34.83 -16.86 17.74
CA GLY A 951 33.43 -17.28 17.92
C GLY A 951 33.30 -18.57 18.74
N ALA A 952 34.09 -19.60 18.44
CA ALA A 952 34.07 -20.89 19.15
C ALA A 952 34.47 -20.71 20.64
N LEU A 953 35.49 -19.89 20.91
CA LEU A 953 35.91 -19.56 22.28
C LEU A 953 34.79 -18.83 23.05
N VAL A 954 34.21 -17.77 22.47
CA VAL A 954 33.12 -17.00 23.09
C VAL A 954 31.90 -17.88 23.35
N LYS A 955 31.42 -18.62 22.35
CA LYS A 955 30.23 -19.48 22.44
C LYS A 955 30.44 -20.63 23.42
N GLY A 956 31.65 -21.18 23.50
CA GLY A 956 32.08 -22.16 24.49
C GLY A 956 32.35 -21.60 25.90
N GLY A 957 32.19 -20.30 26.14
CA GLY A 957 32.47 -19.66 27.44
C GLY A 957 33.95 -19.67 27.83
N ARG A 958 34.86 -19.84 26.87
CA ARG A 958 36.30 -19.98 27.09
C ARG A 958 37.01 -18.63 26.93
N LYS A 959 37.84 -18.30 27.91
CA LYS A 959 38.68 -17.08 27.92
C LYS A 959 39.62 -17.06 26.71
N LEU A 960 39.79 -15.89 26.09
CA LEU A 960 40.63 -15.75 24.89
C LEU A 960 42.09 -16.10 25.19
N GLY A 961 42.54 -15.85 26.43
CA GLY A 961 43.87 -16.24 26.90
C GLY A 961 44.20 -17.74 26.81
N SER A 962 43.24 -18.64 26.53
CA SER A 962 43.53 -20.06 26.30
C SER A 962 44.21 -20.35 24.94
N VAL A 963 44.34 -19.35 24.05
CA VAL A 963 45.04 -19.47 22.75
C VAL A 963 46.18 -18.46 22.58
N GLU A 964 46.66 -17.87 23.68
CA GLU A 964 47.75 -16.87 23.66
C GLU A 964 49.06 -17.41 23.08
N GLU A 965 49.43 -18.65 23.43
CA GLU A 965 50.64 -19.32 22.96
C GLU A 965 50.63 -19.43 21.42
N PHE A 966 49.57 -20.02 20.87
CA PHE A 966 49.33 -20.12 19.43
C PHE A 966 49.28 -18.76 18.73
N ALA A 967 48.58 -17.77 19.31
CA ALA A 967 48.52 -16.43 18.72
C ALA A 967 49.90 -15.72 18.73
N SER A 968 50.77 -16.04 19.69
CA SER A 968 52.12 -15.48 19.80
C SER A 968 53.10 -16.03 18.75
N GLU A 969 52.85 -17.22 18.19
CA GLU A 969 53.70 -17.80 17.13
C GLU A 969 53.81 -16.90 15.88
N PHE A 970 52.77 -16.10 15.62
CA PHE A 970 52.64 -15.22 14.46
C PHE A 970 53.10 -13.77 14.72
N VAL A 971 53.60 -13.44 15.93
CA VAL A 971 53.95 -12.06 16.34
C VAL A 971 55.29 -12.07 17.09
N LYS A 972 56.35 -11.59 16.43
CA LYS A 972 57.73 -11.61 16.93
C LYS A 972 58.35 -10.21 16.90
N GLY A 973 59.18 -9.91 17.90
CA GLY A 973 59.91 -8.64 17.99
C GLY A 973 59.05 -7.37 18.15
N LEU A 974 57.77 -7.49 18.53
CA LEU A 974 56.84 -6.37 18.66
C LEU A 974 57.42 -5.24 19.53
N GLY A 975 57.50 -4.02 18.97
CA GLY A 975 58.09 -2.85 19.64
C GLY A 975 59.62 -2.70 19.51
N GLN A 976 60.35 -3.64 18.89
CA GLN A 976 61.82 -3.58 18.75
C GLN A 976 62.31 -2.68 17.58
N GLY A 977 61.53 -1.67 17.20
CA GLY A 977 61.80 -0.81 16.03
C GLY A 977 61.24 -1.39 14.73
N GLU A 978 61.17 -0.58 13.67
CA GLU A 978 60.40 -0.94 12.47
C GLU A 978 60.98 -2.11 11.68
N GLU A 979 62.29 -2.33 11.77
CA GLU A 979 63.01 -3.46 11.15
C GLU A 979 63.05 -4.72 12.03
N GLY A 980 62.75 -4.59 13.34
CA GLY A 980 62.78 -5.70 14.30
C GLY A 980 61.46 -6.47 14.46
N GLU A 981 60.36 -5.98 13.88
CA GLU A 981 59.03 -6.57 14.00
C GLU A 981 58.69 -7.52 12.82
N ASP A 982 58.45 -8.79 13.12
CA ASP A 982 57.83 -9.79 12.22
C ASP A 982 56.40 -10.10 12.70
N VAL A 983 55.39 -9.66 11.94
CA VAL A 983 53.97 -9.91 12.22
C VAL A 983 53.38 -10.65 11.02
N GLN A 984 53.26 -11.96 11.16
CA GLN A 984 52.75 -12.88 10.14
C GLN A 984 51.21 -12.90 10.10
N SER A 985 50.56 -12.42 11.17
CA SER A 985 49.12 -12.21 11.20
C SER A 985 48.73 -10.97 12.01
N THR A 986 48.11 -10.00 11.33
CA THR A 986 47.46 -8.85 11.96
C THR A 986 46.26 -9.25 12.82
N HIS A 987 45.62 -10.38 12.50
CA HIS A 987 44.49 -10.92 13.27
C HIS A 987 44.94 -11.59 14.57
N ALA A 988 46.12 -12.23 14.57
CA ALA A 988 46.77 -12.69 15.80
C ALA A 988 47.16 -11.50 16.70
N LEU A 989 47.72 -10.43 16.13
CA LEU A 989 48.10 -9.22 16.89
C LEU A 989 46.89 -8.51 17.52
N ASP A 990 45.76 -8.47 16.83
CA ASP A 990 44.47 -7.95 17.32
C ASP A 990 43.88 -8.83 18.45
N LEU A 991 43.98 -10.17 18.32
CA LEU A 991 43.58 -11.11 19.36
C LEU A 991 44.47 -11.00 20.60
N LEU A 992 45.79 -10.93 20.43
CA LEU A 992 46.74 -10.71 21.54
C LEU A 992 46.46 -9.39 22.27
N ALA A 993 46.05 -8.33 21.56
CA ALA A 993 45.66 -7.07 22.20
C ALA A 993 44.44 -7.22 23.12
N GLU A 994 43.48 -8.10 22.78
CA GLU A 994 42.35 -8.44 23.66
C GLU A 994 42.77 -9.33 24.82
N ILE A 995 43.61 -10.33 24.57
CA ILE A 995 44.12 -11.25 25.59
C ILE A 995 44.93 -10.49 26.66
N TYR A 996 45.82 -9.59 26.26
CA TYR A 996 46.58 -8.76 27.19
C TYR A 996 45.66 -7.82 27.98
N ALA A 997 44.61 -7.27 27.36
CA ALA A 997 43.59 -6.50 28.08
C ALA A 997 42.79 -7.36 29.08
N GLU A 998 42.42 -8.59 28.71
CA GLU A 998 41.73 -9.57 29.58
C GLU A 998 42.58 -9.97 30.80
N LYS A 999 43.91 -10.02 30.62
CA LYS A 999 44.91 -10.25 31.68
C LYS A 999 45.27 -9.00 32.49
N GLY A 1000 44.80 -7.81 32.10
CA GLY A 1000 45.15 -6.53 32.73
C GLY A 1000 46.51 -5.95 32.33
N ASP A 1001 47.22 -6.56 31.38
CA ASP A 1001 48.47 -6.05 30.79
C ASP A 1001 48.16 -4.94 29.78
N LYS A 1002 47.79 -3.76 30.31
CA LYS A 1002 47.42 -2.59 29.52
C LYS A 1002 48.58 -2.06 28.67
N GLU A 1003 49.83 -2.29 29.06
CA GLU A 1003 51.01 -1.84 28.31
C GLU A 1003 51.20 -2.64 27.02
N LYS A 1004 51.16 -3.98 27.08
CA LYS A 1004 51.20 -4.80 25.86
C LYS A 1004 49.94 -4.63 25.02
N ALA A 1005 48.76 -4.50 25.65
CA ALA A 1005 47.51 -4.26 24.92
C ALA A 1005 47.57 -2.94 24.12
N ASP A 1006 48.01 -1.84 24.73
CA ASP A 1006 48.18 -0.57 24.02
C ASP A 1006 49.24 -0.65 22.93
N LEU A 1007 50.38 -1.32 23.18
CA LEU A 1007 51.45 -1.52 22.20
C LEU A 1007 50.94 -2.24 20.94
N SER A 1008 50.23 -3.36 21.10
CA SER A 1008 49.67 -4.12 19.98
C SER A 1008 48.70 -3.27 19.13
N LEU A 1009 47.74 -2.58 19.76
CA LEU A 1009 46.81 -1.69 19.06
C LEU A 1009 47.52 -0.50 18.39
N ARG A 1010 48.56 0.03 19.03
CA ARG A 1010 49.37 1.14 18.52
C ARG A 1010 50.14 0.71 17.26
N ARG A 1011 50.75 -0.49 17.25
CA ARG A 1011 51.50 -1.01 16.09
C ARG A 1011 50.58 -1.47 14.95
N LEU A 1012 49.36 -1.94 15.24
CA LEU A 1012 48.30 -2.11 14.25
C LEU A 1012 47.99 -0.78 13.55
N GLY A 1013 47.66 0.28 14.31
CA GLY A 1013 47.36 1.60 13.73
C GLY A 1013 48.52 2.27 13.00
N GLN A 1014 49.77 2.05 13.43
CA GLN A 1014 50.96 2.70 12.88
C GLN A 1014 51.53 2.01 11.63
N LYS A 1015 51.75 0.69 11.68
CA LYS A 1015 52.46 -0.08 10.64
C LYS A 1015 51.56 -1.10 9.96
N TRP A 1016 50.94 -1.99 10.73
CA TRP A 1016 50.47 -3.27 10.22
C TRP A 1016 49.04 -3.25 9.64
N ASP A 1017 48.17 -2.35 10.09
CA ASP A 1017 46.76 -2.29 9.69
C ASP A 1017 46.24 -0.83 9.69
N ARG A 1018 46.99 0.04 9.01
CA ARG A 1018 46.79 1.49 8.99
C ARG A 1018 45.40 1.93 8.50
N ILE A 1019 44.72 1.10 7.70
CA ILE A 1019 43.36 1.37 7.18
C ILE A 1019 42.31 1.48 8.29
N ARG A 1020 42.51 0.82 9.45
CA ARG A 1020 41.64 0.90 10.64
C ARG A 1020 42.23 1.75 11.76
N VAL A 1021 43.21 2.65 11.49
CA VAL A 1021 43.89 3.46 12.53
C VAL A 1021 42.93 4.14 13.51
N GLY A 1022 41.82 4.73 13.05
CA GLY A 1022 40.82 5.37 13.92
C GLY A 1022 40.02 4.39 14.81
N TYR A 1023 39.85 3.14 14.39
CA TYR A 1023 39.29 2.06 15.21
C TYR A 1023 40.28 1.59 16.28
N TRP A 1024 41.57 1.49 15.92
CA TRP A 1024 42.63 1.16 16.87
C TRP A 1024 42.83 2.27 17.91
N GLU A 1025 42.82 3.55 17.52
CA GLU A 1025 42.82 4.68 18.45
C GLU A 1025 41.60 4.71 19.38
N TRP A 1026 40.43 4.29 18.90
CA TRP A 1026 39.24 4.13 19.74
C TRP A 1026 39.43 2.97 20.74
N ARG A 1027 39.85 1.78 20.27
CA ARG A 1027 40.12 0.63 21.15
C ARG A 1027 41.17 0.94 22.23
N ARG A 1028 42.20 1.74 21.92
CA ARG A 1028 43.21 2.17 22.89
C ARG A 1028 42.61 3.01 24.02
N LYS A 1029 41.72 3.96 23.70
CA LYS A 1029 41.00 4.77 24.72
C LYS A 1029 40.11 3.91 25.62
N CYS A 1030 39.54 2.82 25.10
CA CYS A 1030 38.79 1.87 25.92
C CYS A 1030 39.66 1.13 26.96
N LEU A 1031 40.99 1.05 26.79
CA LEU A 1031 41.89 0.52 27.82
C LEU A 1031 42.08 1.48 29.00
N GLU A 1032 41.88 2.78 28.81
CA GLU A 1032 42.07 3.81 29.85
C GLU A 1032 40.83 3.99 30.73
N MET A 1033 39.66 3.54 30.27
CA MET A 1033 38.41 3.60 31.03
C MET A 1033 38.42 2.63 32.23
N PRO A 1034 37.73 2.96 33.33
CA PRO A 1034 37.34 1.97 34.34
C PRO A 1034 36.46 0.89 33.72
N ALA A 1035 36.61 -0.34 34.21
CA ALA A 1035 35.78 -1.50 33.85
C ALA A 1035 34.49 -1.54 34.69
#